data_AF-A0A4S8J0T9-F1
#
_entry.id   AF-A0A4S8J0T9-F1
#
_cell.length_a   1.000
_cell.length_b   1.000
_cell.length_c   1.000
_cell.angle_alpha   90.00
_cell.angle_beta   90.00
_cell.angle_gamma   90.00
#
_symmetry.space_group_name_H-M   'P 1'
#
loop_
_entity.id
_entity.type
_entity.pdbx_description
1 polymer ?
#
loop_
_entity_poly.entity_id
_entity_poly.type
_entity_poly.pdbx_seq_one_letter_code
_entity_poly.pdbx_strand_id
1 'polypeptide(L)'
;MAPAVVAPAATPAPFHPDRVRVLKPGSPSPSGPVVYWMFRDQRSTNNWALIHAAALAARSDAPLAVAFCLSHRFLGAHARQLGFMLRGLRHLRGRLAALGLPFFLLRGDAPDALPSFLSRVGASALVADFSPLRPVRAWKDALCERLPAAVAVHEVDAHNVVPVWVASDKLEYGAKTIRPKIHRLLTEYLVEFPQLPPPAVPWTGEAPPEIDWDELIDEALREAGEVPEIGWCEPGEEAAMEALMGRKDGFLTKRLKHYDSDRNDPVKSRALSGLSPYLHFGQISAQRCALEAWKFRKSYRQSVDAFLEELIVRRELADNFCYYQPHYDSLQGAWEWARKTLMDHAADKREHIYTKEQLEKAETADPLWNASQLEMVYHGKMHGFMRMYWAKKILEWTNGPEEALSIAIYLNDKYELDGRDPSGYVGCMWSICGVHDQHRSPSKNNSSLESTAAVTSETVVSFCNILTTVNINADNSGNSEDLQREKKKKIHESNVKCQDSDVVHMHGQHGQLLPIPQEQNTIVEHQKEEQQEEAAAVRFSAYVHKPTPLHPSIVASSTVTTPPALTTRRPSRTRSQDDGEAVYVSCDKCRPTSRDKLISVVPLDNAAGHKHPPAGSSSPGPGGLLRSLFLSVTRRSPTAAAGVASTDSAASAVREDQWRLVAAELSRKLLHATRKRDEALLEASRLEYSLTELERKIDRLESHCRDLRASIQPGPAFGPSTAPFQTEAFHVAIADARAAVRQLARSLIAQVRLGPPGSRSSDRLTALIQHDDPWAAVQWRRNPGGLLFHMEALLNQAFYAGFEEDDEEETRLIDPAARCEASRAGYEAIRGLGWDEVLCKGTRHYSEGLSRFCDRKMSEVVGVVGWDRAWPEGLLQAFFEAAKGAWVVRLMARSVHPALPVLRADQGARFDCRFMEDVAADRVRRLTPANVRMMVAPGFHVYNAGGGGVVKCTVLCAYNSSNSD
;
A
#
# COMPACT_ATOMS: atom_id res chain seq x y z
N MET A 1 -8.97 -13.35 8.47
CA MET A 1 -7.50 -13.22 8.44
C MET A 1 -7.01 -13.98 7.22
N ALA A 2 -6.22 -13.35 6.34
CA ALA A 2 -5.48 -14.09 5.31
C ALA A 2 -4.46 -15.00 6.00
N PRO A 3 -4.20 -16.23 5.51
CA PRO A 3 -3.12 -17.05 6.04
C PRO A 3 -1.81 -16.26 5.92
N ALA A 4 -1.01 -16.26 6.99
CA ALA A 4 0.30 -15.62 7.01
C ALA A 4 1.13 -16.15 5.83
N VAL A 5 1.76 -15.24 5.07
CA VAL A 5 2.70 -15.63 4.01
C VAL A 5 3.75 -16.54 4.64
N VAL A 6 3.97 -17.71 4.04
CA VAL A 6 4.84 -18.74 4.63
C VAL A 6 6.29 -18.45 4.26
N ALA A 7 7.22 -18.75 5.17
CA ALA A 7 8.63 -18.58 4.91
C ALA A 7 9.11 -19.47 3.74
N PRO A 8 9.93 -18.93 2.82
CA PRO A 8 10.52 -19.71 1.74
C PRO A 8 11.49 -20.74 2.31
N ALA A 9 11.60 -21.88 1.63
CA ALA A 9 12.57 -22.91 1.97
C ALA A 9 13.99 -22.40 1.70
N ALA A 10 14.87 -22.48 2.70
CA ALA A 10 16.25 -21.98 2.60
C ALA A 10 17.21 -22.93 1.85
N THR A 11 16.78 -24.17 1.59
CA THR A 11 17.54 -25.18 0.83
C THR A 11 17.09 -25.22 -0.62
N PRO A 12 18.01 -25.34 -1.60
CA PRO A 12 17.64 -25.60 -3.00
C PRO A 12 16.77 -26.86 -3.06
N ALA A 13 15.54 -26.70 -3.54
CA ALA A 13 14.63 -27.83 -3.72
C ALA A 13 14.89 -28.48 -5.08
N PRO A 14 14.68 -29.81 -5.21
CA PRO A 14 14.69 -30.46 -6.52
C PRO A 14 13.63 -29.83 -7.43
N PHE A 15 13.89 -29.88 -8.73
CA PHE A 15 12.98 -29.39 -9.75
C PHE A 15 11.56 -29.98 -9.56
N HIS A 16 10.53 -29.12 -9.50
CA HIS A 16 9.16 -29.57 -9.31
C HIS A 16 8.53 -29.96 -10.66
N PRO A 17 8.06 -31.21 -10.84
CA PRO A 17 7.57 -31.71 -12.14
C PRO A 17 6.36 -30.92 -12.66
N ASP A 18 5.44 -30.49 -11.79
CA ASP A 18 4.25 -29.75 -12.21
C ASP A 18 4.51 -28.35 -12.78
N ARG A 19 5.77 -27.87 -12.78
CA ARG A 19 6.17 -26.70 -13.57
C ARG A 19 6.18 -26.97 -15.07
N VAL A 20 6.12 -28.23 -15.49
CA VAL A 20 6.23 -28.66 -16.88
C VAL A 20 4.90 -29.23 -17.37
N ARG A 21 4.50 -28.83 -18.57
CA ARG A 21 3.48 -29.52 -19.37
C ARG A 21 4.12 -30.11 -20.61
N VAL A 22 3.87 -31.39 -20.86
CA VAL A 22 4.22 -32.01 -22.14
C VAL A 22 3.11 -31.66 -23.13
N LEU A 23 3.39 -30.78 -24.08
CA LEU A 23 2.43 -30.41 -25.14
C LEU A 23 2.37 -31.48 -26.23
N LYS A 24 3.53 -32.09 -26.52
CA LYS A 24 3.66 -33.18 -27.49
C LYS A 24 4.72 -34.18 -27.01
N PRO A 25 4.40 -35.48 -26.88
CA PRO A 25 5.40 -36.49 -26.58
C PRO A 25 6.32 -36.70 -27.80
N GLY A 26 7.60 -36.98 -27.54
CA GLY A 26 8.57 -37.32 -28.58
C GLY A 26 8.83 -38.82 -28.69
N SER A 27 9.93 -39.17 -29.37
CA SER A 27 10.39 -40.56 -29.49
C SER A 27 10.69 -41.20 -28.12
N PRO A 28 10.39 -42.50 -27.91
CA PRO A 28 10.76 -43.24 -26.70
C PRO A 28 12.29 -43.32 -26.47
N SER A 29 13.06 -43.23 -27.55
CA SER A 29 14.53 -43.20 -27.55
C SER A 29 15.00 -41.89 -28.20
N PRO A 30 14.98 -40.76 -27.48
CA PRO A 30 15.39 -39.48 -28.04
C PRO A 30 16.89 -39.52 -28.39
N SER A 31 17.21 -39.15 -29.62
CA SER A 31 18.58 -39.02 -30.12
C SER A 31 18.71 -37.64 -30.74
N GLY A 32 19.57 -36.80 -30.16
CA GLY A 32 19.85 -35.45 -30.64
C GLY A 32 19.66 -34.37 -29.58
N PRO A 33 20.06 -33.12 -29.88
CA PRO A 33 20.10 -32.05 -28.89
C PRO A 33 18.74 -31.65 -28.33
N VAL A 34 18.74 -31.11 -27.12
CA VAL A 34 17.60 -30.37 -26.56
C VAL A 34 17.77 -28.90 -26.91
N VAL A 35 16.69 -28.27 -27.38
CA VAL A 35 16.66 -26.83 -27.68
C VAL A 35 15.68 -26.14 -26.75
N TYR A 36 16.15 -25.14 -26.00
CA TYR A 36 15.30 -24.20 -25.29
C TYR A 36 14.95 -23.03 -26.23
N TRP A 37 13.71 -22.98 -26.70
CA TRP A 37 13.15 -21.78 -27.30
C TRP A 37 12.78 -20.79 -26.20
N MET A 38 13.67 -19.83 -26.00
CA MET A 38 13.49 -18.72 -25.09
C MET A 38 12.62 -17.66 -25.74
N PHE A 39 11.62 -17.19 -25.01
CA PHE A 39 10.73 -16.12 -25.47
C PHE A 39 10.44 -15.11 -24.35
N ARG A 40 9.66 -15.48 -23.33
CA ARG A 40 9.22 -14.59 -22.25
C ARG A 40 10.29 -14.41 -21.17
N ASP A 41 11.09 -15.45 -20.91
CA ASP A 41 12.03 -15.48 -19.78
C ASP A 41 13.49 -15.28 -20.24
N GLN A 42 13.83 -14.06 -20.66
CA GLN A 42 15.10 -13.71 -21.29
C GLN A 42 16.27 -13.56 -20.31
N ARG A 43 16.60 -14.65 -19.62
CA ARG A 43 17.67 -14.70 -18.61
C ARG A 43 18.31 -16.08 -18.52
N SER A 44 19.60 -16.09 -18.19
CA SER A 44 20.39 -17.30 -17.92
C SER A 44 20.25 -17.78 -16.48
N THR A 45 19.96 -16.89 -15.54
CA THR A 45 19.84 -17.21 -14.12
C THR A 45 18.39 -17.30 -13.67
N ASN A 46 18.10 -18.15 -12.67
CA ASN A 46 16.76 -18.27 -12.08
C ASN A 46 15.65 -18.52 -13.13
N ASN A 47 15.92 -19.41 -14.10
CA ASN A 47 15.03 -19.72 -15.22
C ASN A 47 14.69 -21.21 -15.21
N TRP A 48 13.45 -21.55 -14.81
CA TRP A 48 13.00 -22.94 -14.72
C TRP A 48 12.95 -23.64 -16.08
N ALA A 49 12.69 -22.92 -17.18
CA ALA A 49 12.67 -23.50 -18.52
C ALA A 49 14.08 -23.94 -18.96
N LEU A 50 15.08 -23.09 -18.74
CA LEU A 50 16.48 -23.43 -19.00
C LEU A 50 16.97 -24.56 -18.09
N ILE A 51 16.62 -24.54 -16.80
CA ILE A 51 16.95 -25.61 -15.84
C ILE A 51 16.35 -26.94 -16.29
N HIS A 52 15.08 -26.95 -16.71
CA HIS A 52 14.42 -28.16 -17.21
C HIS A 52 15.06 -28.66 -18.51
N ALA A 53 15.40 -27.76 -19.44
CA ALA A 53 16.06 -28.11 -20.69
C ALA A 53 17.44 -28.75 -20.44
N ALA A 54 18.22 -28.21 -19.49
CA ALA A 54 19.50 -28.79 -19.08
C ALA A 54 19.33 -30.15 -18.41
N ALA A 55 18.32 -30.30 -17.54
CA ALA A 55 18.02 -31.58 -16.91
C ALA A 55 17.56 -32.64 -17.95
N LEU A 56 16.81 -32.23 -18.97
CA LEU A 56 16.39 -33.12 -20.06
C LEU A 56 17.60 -33.56 -20.90
N ALA A 57 18.45 -32.61 -21.28
CA ALA A 57 19.68 -32.88 -22.04
C ALA A 57 20.62 -33.83 -21.31
N ALA A 58 20.81 -33.60 -20.00
CA ALA A 58 21.64 -34.46 -19.16
C ALA A 58 21.08 -35.89 -19.02
N ARG A 59 19.75 -36.06 -18.95
CA ARG A 59 19.14 -37.40 -18.87
C ARG A 59 19.26 -38.20 -20.18
N SER A 60 19.42 -37.53 -21.31
CA SER A 60 19.53 -38.15 -22.63
C SER A 60 20.96 -38.13 -23.18
N ASP A 61 21.97 -37.79 -22.35
CA ASP A 61 23.36 -37.60 -22.76
C ASP A 61 23.48 -36.76 -24.05
N ALA A 62 22.72 -35.67 -24.12
CA ALA A 62 22.58 -34.83 -25.31
C ALA A 62 23.12 -33.41 -25.07
N PRO A 63 23.57 -32.71 -26.13
CA PRO A 63 23.85 -31.28 -26.06
C PRO A 63 22.60 -30.44 -25.79
N LEU A 64 22.78 -29.25 -25.23
CA LEU A 64 21.74 -28.22 -25.05
C LEU A 64 22.09 -26.98 -25.87
N ALA A 65 21.09 -26.40 -26.53
CA ALA A 65 21.16 -25.07 -27.13
C ALA A 65 20.01 -24.16 -26.71
N VAL A 66 20.23 -22.85 -26.80
CA VAL A 66 19.19 -21.83 -26.62
C VAL A 66 18.91 -21.19 -27.97
N ALA A 67 17.65 -21.05 -28.34
CA ALA A 67 17.20 -20.35 -29.54
C ALA A 67 16.23 -19.22 -29.17
N PHE A 68 16.32 -18.09 -29.86
CA PHE A 68 15.39 -16.98 -29.75
C PHE A 68 14.90 -16.58 -31.14
N CYS A 69 13.58 -16.42 -31.31
CA CYS A 69 12.97 -16.00 -32.56
C CYS A 69 12.60 -14.51 -32.49
N LEU A 70 13.30 -13.69 -33.27
CA LEU A 70 13.04 -12.26 -33.40
C LEU A 70 11.92 -12.03 -34.42
N SER A 71 10.70 -11.85 -33.92
CA SER A 71 9.54 -11.42 -34.69
C SER A 71 9.68 -9.94 -35.08
N HIS A 72 9.29 -9.57 -36.31
CA HIS A 72 9.44 -8.20 -36.82
C HIS A 72 8.61 -7.17 -36.04
N ARG A 73 7.39 -7.51 -35.58
CA ARG A 73 6.50 -6.59 -34.85
C ARG A 73 5.55 -7.32 -33.89
N PHE A 74 6.09 -8.09 -32.94
CA PHE A 74 5.26 -8.78 -31.95
C PHE A 74 4.35 -7.79 -31.22
N LEU A 75 3.03 -7.93 -31.42
CA LEU A 75 2.00 -7.05 -30.87
C LEU A 75 2.28 -5.55 -31.07
N GLY A 76 2.86 -5.18 -32.22
CA GLY A 76 3.13 -3.79 -32.56
C GLY A 76 4.22 -3.13 -31.70
N ALA A 77 5.17 -3.90 -31.15
CA ALA A 77 6.31 -3.35 -30.43
C ALA A 77 7.07 -2.29 -31.25
N HIS A 78 7.46 -1.20 -30.58
CA HIS A 78 8.16 -0.07 -31.18
C HIS A 78 9.66 -0.06 -30.82
N ALA A 79 10.40 0.92 -31.35
CA ALA A 79 11.84 1.06 -31.19
C ALA A 79 12.27 1.02 -29.71
N ARG A 80 11.54 1.69 -28.81
CA ARG A 80 11.79 1.65 -27.35
C ARG A 80 11.90 0.22 -26.79
N GLN A 81 10.97 -0.65 -27.15
CA GLN A 81 10.86 -1.97 -26.53
C GLN A 81 11.77 -2.99 -27.22
N LEU A 82 11.91 -2.90 -28.54
CA LEU A 82 12.86 -3.71 -29.30
C LEU A 82 14.31 -3.38 -28.90
N GLY A 83 14.65 -2.09 -28.78
CA GLY A 83 15.97 -1.65 -28.31
C GLY A 83 16.31 -2.20 -26.92
N PHE A 84 15.39 -2.03 -25.96
CA PHE A 84 15.56 -2.57 -24.61
C PHE A 84 15.75 -4.09 -24.60
N MET A 85 14.93 -4.82 -25.36
CA MET A 85 15.02 -6.28 -25.49
C MET A 85 16.34 -6.73 -26.11
N LEU A 86 16.70 -6.20 -27.29
CA LEU A 86 17.88 -6.62 -28.06
C LEU A 86 19.19 -6.32 -27.31
N ARG A 87 19.28 -5.16 -26.65
CA ARG A 87 20.42 -4.84 -25.78
C ARG A 87 20.51 -5.82 -24.59
N GLY A 88 19.38 -6.20 -24.00
CA GLY A 88 19.32 -7.26 -22.98
C GLY A 88 19.80 -8.62 -23.51
N LEU A 89 19.38 -9.01 -24.72
CA LEU A 89 19.82 -10.24 -25.39
C LEU A 89 21.32 -10.23 -25.73
N ARG A 90 21.89 -9.08 -26.10
CA ARG A 90 23.35 -8.92 -26.30
C ARG A 90 24.13 -9.29 -25.04
N HIS A 91 23.69 -8.81 -23.88
CA HIS A 91 24.30 -9.18 -22.59
C HIS A 91 24.11 -10.66 -22.28
N LEU A 92 22.90 -11.19 -22.50
CA LEU A 92 22.56 -12.59 -22.25
C LEU A 92 23.42 -13.55 -23.07
N ARG A 93 23.71 -13.23 -24.34
CA ARG A 93 24.57 -14.04 -25.21
C ARG A 93 25.94 -14.30 -24.58
N GLY A 94 26.54 -13.28 -23.96
CA GLY A 94 27.82 -13.42 -23.26
C GLY A 94 27.72 -14.35 -22.05
N ARG A 95 26.62 -14.28 -21.30
CA ARG A 95 26.38 -15.13 -20.11
C ARG A 95 26.12 -16.58 -20.48
N LEU A 96 25.35 -16.85 -21.54
CA LEU A 96 25.14 -18.20 -22.06
C LEU A 96 26.45 -18.80 -22.59
N ALA A 97 27.27 -18.02 -23.30
CA ALA A 97 28.59 -18.46 -23.75
C ALA A 97 29.51 -18.84 -22.58
N ALA A 98 29.50 -18.08 -21.48
CA ALA A 98 30.25 -18.42 -20.27
C ALA A 98 29.77 -19.72 -19.58
N LEU A 99 28.52 -20.13 -19.83
CA LEU A 99 27.97 -21.41 -19.40
C LEU A 99 28.21 -22.55 -20.42
N GLY A 100 28.89 -22.27 -21.53
CA GLY A 100 29.09 -23.24 -22.62
C GLY A 100 27.82 -23.54 -23.43
N LEU A 101 26.82 -22.64 -23.38
CA LEU A 101 25.54 -22.80 -24.07
C LEU A 101 25.51 -21.97 -25.36
N PRO A 102 25.35 -22.60 -26.54
CA PRO A 102 25.19 -21.88 -27.80
C PRO A 102 23.85 -21.13 -27.82
N PHE A 103 23.88 -19.89 -28.30
CA PHE A 103 22.71 -19.03 -28.46
C PHE A 103 22.46 -18.75 -29.95
N PHE A 104 21.32 -19.20 -30.47
CA PHE A 104 20.90 -18.99 -31.85
C PHE A 104 19.83 -17.90 -31.91
N LEU A 105 20.11 -16.82 -32.64
CA LEU A 105 19.12 -15.81 -32.98
C LEU A 105 18.54 -16.12 -34.35
N LEU A 106 17.24 -16.43 -34.41
CA LEU A 106 16.50 -16.73 -35.63
C LEU A 106 15.61 -15.52 -35.98
N ARG A 107 15.50 -15.16 -37.26
CA ARG A 107 14.60 -14.10 -37.72
C ARG A 107 13.24 -14.68 -38.13
N GLY A 108 12.17 -13.98 -37.76
CA GLY A 108 10.79 -14.37 -38.05
C GLY A 108 10.07 -15.01 -36.87
N ASP A 109 8.77 -15.29 -37.06
CA ASP A 109 7.92 -15.90 -36.05
C ASP A 109 8.32 -17.36 -35.80
N ALA A 110 8.10 -17.82 -34.57
CA ALA A 110 8.57 -19.12 -34.12
C ALA A 110 8.05 -20.31 -34.94
N PRO A 111 6.77 -20.38 -35.37
CA PRO A 111 6.29 -21.46 -36.22
C PRO A 111 7.03 -21.55 -37.55
N ASP A 112 7.55 -20.45 -38.07
CA ASP A 112 8.20 -20.41 -39.38
C ASP A 112 9.71 -20.67 -39.27
N ALA A 113 10.35 -20.07 -38.27
CA ALA A 113 11.79 -20.15 -38.10
C ALA A 113 12.25 -21.45 -37.40
N LEU A 114 11.54 -21.93 -36.37
CA LEU A 114 12.01 -23.06 -35.56
C LEU A 114 12.00 -24.41 -36.27
N PRO A 115 10.97 -24.81 -37.06
CA PRO A 115 10.95 -26.17 -37.62
C PRO A 115 12.16 -26.47 -38.51
N SER A 116 12.56 -25.51 -39.35
CA SER A 116 13.75 -25.66 -40.21
C SER A 116 15.04 -25.76 -39.39
N PHE A 117 15.17 -24.92 -38.36
CA PHE A 117 16.30 -24.95 -37.43
C PHE A 117 16.39 -26.27 -36.66
N LEU A 118 15.29 -26.72 -36.06
CA LEU A 118 15.22 -27.96 -35.27
C LEU A 118 15.53 -29.19 -36.14
N SER A 119 15.04 -29.21 -37.38
CA SER A 119 15.40 -30.26 -38.35
C SER A 119 16.88 -30.23 -38.70
N ARG A 120 17.47 -29.03 -38.88
CA ARG A 120 18.89 -28.87 -39.24
C ARG A 120 19.83 -29.37 -38.15
N VAL A 121 19.51 -29.09 -36.89
CA VAL A 121 20.33 -29.54 -35.74
C VAL A 121 19.97 -30.95 -35.25
N GLY A 122 18.95 -31.58 -35.84
CA GLY A 122 18.47 -32.90 -35.43
C GLY A 122 17.97 -32.92 -33.98
N ALA A 123 17.22 -31.90 -33.56
CA ALA A 123 16.74 -31.78 -32.19
C ALA A 123 15.80 -32.92 -31.79
N SER A 124 15.97 -33.44 -30.58
CA SER A 124 15.09 -34.49 -30.01
C SER A 124 13.97 -33.90 -29.15
N ALA A 125 14.18 -32.70 -28.59
CA ALA A 125 13.19 -32.01 -27.78
C ALA A 125 13.29 -30.48 -27.93
N LEU A 126 12.12 -29.84 -27.93
CA LEU A 126 11.92 -28.41 -27.80
C LEU A 126 11.35 -28.12 -26.41
N VAL A 127 12.00 -27.25 -25.65
CA VAL A 127 11.47 -26.69 -24.41
C VAL A 127 11.11 -25.23 -24.67
N ALA A 128 9.93 -24.79 -24.28
CA ALA A 128 9.48 -23.41 -24.38
C ALA A 128 9.10 -22.88 -22.99
N ASP A 129 9.31 -21.58 -22.74
CA ASP A 129 8.75 -20.92 -21.55
C ASP A 129 7.26 -20.60 -21.74
N PHE A 130 6.58 -20.26 -20.63
CA PHE A 130 5.13 -20.04 -20.59
C PHE A 130 4.74 -18.59 -20.88
N SER A 131 3.67 -18.42 -21.67
CA SER A 131 2.96 -17.15 -21.80
C SER A 131 1.48 -17.44 -22.09
N PRO A 132 0.52 -16.76 -21.41
CA PRO A 132 -0.89 -16.96 -21.67
C PRO A 132 -1.40 -16.21 -22.92
N LEU A 133 -0.58 -15.35 -23.52
CA LEU A 133 -1.01 -14.48 -24.62
C LEU A 133 -1.40 -15.29 -25.86
N ARG A 134 -2.51 -14.91 -26.49
CA ARG A 134 -3.15 -15.63 -27.60
C ARG A 134 -2.18 -15.95 -28.75
N PRO A 135 -1.35 -15.01 -29.27
CA PRO A 135 -0.43 -15.31 -30.37
C PRO A 135 0.62 -16.35 -29.99
N VAL A 136 1.15 -16.28 -28.77
CA VAL A 136 2.22 -17.16 -28.28
C VAL A 136 1.70 -18.58 -28.06
N ARG A 137 0.47 -18.72 -27.56
CA ARG A 137 -0.21 -20.02 -27.46
C ARG A 137 -0.46 -20.63 -28.85
N ALA A 138 -0.98 -19.84 -29.78
CA ALA A 138 -1.19 -20.27 -31.15
C ALA A 138 0.11 -20.71 -31.85
N TRP A 139 1.24 -20.04 -31.57
CA TRP A 139 2.54 -20.47 -32.07
C TRP A 139 2.96 -21.84 -31.51
N LYS A 140 2.72 -22.12 -30.23
CA LYS A 140 3.02 -23.43 -29.63
C LYS A 140 2.13 -24.53 -30.22
N ASP A 141 0.85 -24.25 -30.44
CA ASP A 141 -0.09 -25.17 -31.07
C ASP A 141 0.39 -25.50 -32.51
N ALA A 142 0.71 -24.46 -33.30
CA ALA A 142 1.24 -24.62 -34.65
C ALA A 142 2.58 -25.40 -34.69
N LEU A 143 3.46 -25.20 -33.71
CA LEU A 143 4.70 -25.98 -33.59
C LEU A 143 4.41 -27.45 -33.26
N CYS A 144 3.45 -27.74 -32.38
CA CYS A 144 3.06 -29.11 -32.07
C CYS A 144 2.53 -29.83 -33.31
N GLU A 145 1.80 -29.13 -34.19
CA GLU A 145 1.31 -29.67 -35.46
C GLU A 145 2.42 -29.86 -36.50
N ARG A 146 3.30 -28.86 -36.68
CA ARG A 146 4.32 -28.84 -37.75
C ARG A 146 5.56 -29.67 -37.48
N LEU A 147 5.94 -29.84 -36.21
CA LEU A 147 7.15 -30.59 -35.87
C LEU A 147 6.95 -32.09 -36.10
N PRO A 148 8.00 -32.86 -36.44
CA PRO A 148 7.90 -34.33 -36.52
C PRO A 148 7.46 -34.96 -35.19
N ALA A 149 6.80 -36.12 -35.24
CA ALA A 149 6.39 -36.87 -34.04
C ALA A 149 7.57 -37.31 -33.15
N ALA A 150 8.78 -37.36 -33.71
CA ALA A 150 9.99 -37.70 -32.97
C ALA A 150 10.44 -36.60 -31.98
N VAL A 151 10.05 -35.34 -32.22
CA VAL A 151 10.47 -34.18 -31.41
C VAL A 151 9.47 -33.94 -30.29
N ALA A 152 9.92 -34.07 -29.03
CA ALA A 152 9.10 -33.74 -27.87
C ALA A 152 8.94 -32.22 -27.75
N VAL A 153 7.77 -31.74 -27.30
CA VAL A 153 7.53 -30.32 -27.00
C VAL A 153 7.07 -30.17 -25.54
N HIS A 154 7.86 -29.45 -24.75
CA HIS A 154 7.61 -29.19 -23.34
C HIS A 154 7.40 -27.69 -23.12
N GLU A 155 6.39 -27.32 -22.35
CA GLU A 155 6.17 -25.96 -21.88
C GLU A 155 6.50 -25.90 -20.38
N VAL A 156 7.23 -24.87 -19.95
CA VAL A 156 7.62 -24.67 -18.55
C VAL A 156 7.18 -23.30 -18.06
N ASP A 157 6.47 -23.25 -16.95
CA ASP A 157 6.21 -21.97 -16.28
C ASP A 157 7.45 -21.52 -15.50
N ALA A 158 8.23 -20.65 -16.16
CA ALA A 158 9.42 -20.01 -15.62
C ALA A 158 9.17 -18.58 -15.13
N HIS A 159 7.95 -18.06 -15.32
CA HIS A 159 7.60 -16.67 -15.06
C HIS A 159 6.90 -16.49 -13.71
N ASN A 160 6.03 -17.44 -13.35
CA ASN A 160 5.27 -17.44 -12.10
C ASN A 160 6.00 -18.22 -11.00
N VAL A 161 5.78 -17.83 -9.75
CA VAL A 161 6.27 -18.61 -8.60
C VAL A 161 5.56 -19.95 -8.60
N VAL A 162 4.23 -19.91 -8.64
CA VAL A 162 3.36 -21.09 -8.76
C VAL A 162 2.91 -21.18 -10.22
N PRO A 163 3.12 -22.32 -10.93
CA PRO A 163 2.67 -22.47 -12.31
C PRO A 163 1.19 -22.15 -12.49
N VAL A 164 0.81 -21.43 -13.55
CA VAL A 164 -0.55 -20.89 -13.70
C VAL A 164 -1.65 -21.96 -13.60
N TRP A 165 -1.38 -23.16 -14.14
CA TRP A 165 -2.31 -24.31 -14.15
C TRP A 165 -2.34 -25.07 -12.82
N VAL A 166 -1.37 -24.84 -11.94
CA VAL A 166 -1.35 -25.36 -10.56
C VAL A 166 -1.99 -24.37 -9.61
N ALA A 167 -1.73 -23.07 -9.79
CA ALA A 167 -2.24 -22.00 -8.93
C ALA A 167 -3.78 -22.01 -8.84
N SER A 168 -4.45 -22.33 -9.95
CA SER A 168 -5.88 -22.55 -10.01
C SER A 168 -6.23 -23.41 -11.24
N ASP A 169 -7.28 -24.20 -11.11
CA ASP A 169 -7.92 -25.01 -12.16
C ASP A 169 -8.95 -24.23 -12.99
N LYS A 170 -9.16 -22.95 -12.67
CA LYS A 170 -10.16 -22.09 -13.32
C LYS A 170 -9.78 -20.61 -13.26
N LEU A 171 -10.54 -19.82 -14.03
CA LEU A 171 -10.57 -18.37 -13.94
C LEU A 171 -11.01 -17.93 -12.53
N GLU A 172 -10.16 -17.16 -11.86
CA GLU A 172 -10.43 -16.63 -10.53
C GLU A 172 -11.15 -15.28 -10.58
N TYR A 173 -12.15 -15.11 -9.70
CA TYR A 173 -12.95 -13.88 -9.69
C TYR A 173 -12.12 -12.65 -9.34
N GLY A 174 -11.18 -12.77 -8.41
CA GLY A 174 -10.24 -11.69 -8.08
C GLY A 174 -9.22 -12.08 -7.03
N ALA A 175 -8.42 -11.11 -6.57
CA ALA A 175 -7.31 -11.36 -5.65
C ALA A 175 -7.74 -12.10 -4.37
N LYS A 176 -8.95 -11.83 -3.87
CA LYS A 176 -9.51 -12.51 -2.68
C LYS A 176 -9.61 -14.03 -2.85
N THR A 177 -9.88 -14.52 -4.06
CA THR A 177 -10.14 -15.95 -4.31
C THR A 177 -8.87 -16.71 -4.69
N ILE A 178 -7.96 -16.10 -5.47
CA ILE A 178 -6.68 -16.73 -5.85
C ILE A 178 -5.63 -16.69 -4.72
N ARG A 179 -5.59 -15.63 -3.91
CA ARG A 179 -4.59 -15.45 -2.83
C ARG A 179 -4.48 -16.67 -1.90
N PRO A 180 -5.57 -17.20 -1.31
CA PRO A 180 -5.45 -18.38 -0.45
C PRO A 180 -4.98 -19.64 -1.19
N LYS A 181 -5.21 -19.77 -2.51
CA LYS A 181 -4.70 -20.88 -3.32
C LYS A 181 -3.18 -20.78 -3.48
N ILE A 182 -2.70 -19.63 -3.96
CA ILE A 182 -1.26 -19.35 -4.09
C ILE A 182 -0.56 -19.50 -2.74
N HIS A 183 -1.07 -18.88 -1.67
CA HIS A 183 -0.41 -18.89 -0.35
C HIS A 183 -0.20 -20.31 0.21
N ARG A 184 -1.12 -21.24 -0.07
CA ARG A 184 -0.98 -22.66 0.34
C ARG A 184 0.16 -23.37 -0.40
N LEU A 185 0.45 -22.93 -1.62
CA LEU A 185 1.46 -23.51 -2.50
C LEU A 185 2.83 -22.83 -2.37
N LEU A 186 2.90 -21.62 -1.80
CA LEU A 186 4.18 -20.91 -1.65
C LEU A 186 5.23 -21.70 -0.88
N THR A 187 4.86 -22.52 0.10
CA THR A 187 5.81 -23.40 0.80
C THR A 187 6.56 -24.36 -0.11
N GLU A 188 5.89 -24.80 -1.17
CA GLU A 188 6.40 -25.80 -2.13
C GLU A 188 7.07 -25.15 -3.33
N TYR A 189 6.58 -23.98 -3.75
CA TYR A 189 7.01 -23.33 -4.99
C TYR A 189 7.92 -22.11 -4.79
N LEU A 190 7.87 -21.41 -3.65
CA LEU A 190 8.78 -20.31 -3.34
C LEU A 190 10.07 -20.83 -2.71
N VAL A 191 10.87 -21.49 -3.54
CA VAL A 191 12.11 -22.19 -3.17
C VAL A 191 13.32 -21.57 -3.85
N GLU A 192 14.52 -21.81 -3.33
CA GLU A 192 15.75 -21.41 -4.02
C GLU A 192 15.96 -22.19 -5.33
N PHE A 193 16.59 -21.52 -6.31
CA PHE A 193 16.91 -22.11 -7.60
C PHE A 193 18.18 -22.98 -7.50
N PRO A 194 18.23 -24.15 -8.18
CA PRO A 194 19.47 -24.88 -8.34
C PRO A 194 20.44 -24.09 -9.24
N GLN A 195 21.75 -24.30 -9.02
CA GLN A 195 22.75 -23.81 -9.96
C GLN A 195 22.70 -24.64 -11.25
N LEU A 196 22.85 -23.98 -12.39
CA LEU A 196 22.93 -24.66 -13.68
C LEU A 196 24.36 -25.21 -13.84
N PRO A 197 24.56 -26.54 -13.85
CA PRO A 197 25.89 -27.08 -14.10
C PRO A 197 26.28 -26.84 -15.58
N PRO A 198 27.58 -26.78 -15.90
CA PRO A 198 28.04 -26.84 -17.28
C PRO A 198 27.45 -28.06 -18.00
N PRO A 199 27.13 -27.96 -19.31
CA PRO A 199 26.65 -29.10 -20.08
C PRO A 199 27.62 -30.28 -20.00
N ALA A 200 27.12 -31.46 -19.64
CA ALA A 200 27.93 -32.68 -19.60
C ALA A 200 28.42 -33.10 -20.99
N VAL A 201 27.59 -32.86 -22.00
CA VAL A 201 27.91 -33.09 -23.41
C VAL A 201 28.07 -31.74 -24.11
N PRO A 202 29.26 -31.44 -24.67
CA PRO A 202 29.49 -30.18 -25.35
C PRO A 202 28.67 -30.10 -26.64
N TRP A 203 28.35 -28.89 -27.06
CA TRP A 203 27.75 -28.69 -28.38
C TRP A 203 28.75 -29.00 -29.49
N THR A 204 28.46 -30.02 -30.29
CA THR A 204 29.27 -30.44 -31.45
C THR A 204 28.58 -30.15 -32.79
N GLY A 205 27.42 -29.51 -32.77
CA GLY A 205 26.67 -29.13 -33.97
C GLY A 205 27.22 -27.87 -34.64
N GLU A 206 26.47 -27.34 -35.60
CA GLU A 206 26.73 -26.05 -36.25
C GLU A 206 26.91 -24.95 -35.18
N ALA A 207 27.97 -24.16 -35.26
CA ALA A 207 28.17 -23.03 -34.36
C ALA A 207 27.13 -21.93 -34.65
N PRO A 208 26.64 -21.20 -33.62
CA PRO A 208 25.79 -20.05 -33.87
C PRO A 208 26.48 -19.02 -34.77
N PRO A 209 25.76 -18.42 -35.75
CA PRO A 209 26.29 -17.32 -36.54
C PRO A 209 26.76 -16.17 -35.66
N GLU A 210 27.78 -15.45 -36.10
CA GLU A 210 28.15 -14.18 -35.48
C GLU A 210 27.02 -13.17 -35.68
N ILE A 211 26.70 -12.43 -34.62
CA ILE A 211 25.62 -11.43 -34.63
C ILE A 211 26.28 -10.06 -34.56
N ASP A 212 26.14 -9.26 -35.61
CA ASP A 212 26.38 -7.83 -35.54
C ASP A 212 25.20 -7.19 -34.79
N TRP A 213 25.39 -6.99 -33.48
CA TRP A 213 24.37 -6.47 -32.60
C TRP A 213 24.05 -5.01 -32.88
N ASP A 214 25.05 -4.22 -33.29
CA ASP A 214 24.87 -2.79 -33.51
C ASP A 214 24.05 -2.58 -34.80
N GLU A 215 24.39 -3.31 -35.88
CA GLU A 215 23.58 -3.30 -37.11
C GLU A 215 22.15 -3.84 -36.89
N LEU A 216 22.00 -4.94 -36.15
CA LEU A 216 20.69 -5.53 -35.86
C LEU A 216 19.80 -4.57 -35.06
N ILE A 217 20.36 -3.88 -34.06
CA ILE A 217 19.63 -2.91 -33.26
C ILE A 217 19.24 -1.72 -34.15
N ASP A 218 20.17 -1.17 -34.93
CA ASP A 218 19.89 -0.05 -35.83
C ASP A 218 18.80 -0.39 -36.87
N GLU A 219 18.82 -1.60 -37.42
CA GLU A 219 17.76 -2.13 -38.28
C GLU A 219 16.40 -2.15 -37.55
N ALA A 220 16.33 -2.81 -36.39
CA ALA A 220 15.09 -2.93 -35.63
C ALA A 220 14.51 -1.56 -35.21
N LEU A 221 15.37 -0.62 -34.81
CA LEU A 221 14.95 0.73 -34.42
C LEU A 221 14.42 1.53 -35.62
N ARG A 222 15.07 1.43 -36.79
CA ARG A 222 14.60 2.08 -38.03
C ARG A 222 13.26 1.52 -38.50
N GLU A 223 13.07 0.20 -38.44
CA GLU A 223 11.84 -0.45 -38.88
C GLU A 223 10.64 -0.19 -37.95
N ALA A 224 10.88 -0.08 -36.64
CA ALA A 224 9.80 -0.02 -35.65
C ALA A 224 9.31 1.39 -35.31
N GLY A 225 10.15 2.43 -35.49
CA GLY A 225 9.75 3.84 -35.50
C GLY A 225 9.05 4.41 -34.24
N GLU A 226 8.72 5.70 -34.36
CA GLU A 226 7.97 6.67 -33.52
C GLU A 226 8.30 6.80 -32.02
N VAL A 227 8.53 5.71 -31.29
CA VAL A 227 8.68 5.78 -29.82
C VAL A 227 10.16 5.64 -29.43
N PRO A 228 10.82 6.71 -28.93
CA PRO A 228 12.25 6.70 -28.65
C PRO A 228 12.59 5.79 -27.47
N GLU A 229 13.80 5.21 -27.49
CA GLU A 229 14.40 4.53 -26.33
C GLU A 229 14.45 5.44 -25.10
N ILE A 230 14.56 4.83 -23.92
CA ILE A 230 14.65 5.55 -22.63
C ILE A 230 16.06 5.45 -22.05
N GLY A 231 16.47 6.45 -21.27
CA GLY A 231 17.82 6.49 -20.66
C GLY A 231 17.86 6.24 -19.15
N TRP A 232 16.74 6.03 -18.47
CA TRP A 232 16.71 5.86 -17.01
C TRP A 232 16.81 4.39 -16.56
N CYS A 233 16.60 3.43 -17.48
CA CYS A 233 16.56 2.01 -17.21
C CYS A 233 17.49 1.28 -18.19
N GLU A 234 18.62 0.78 -17.71
CA GLU A 234 19.52 -0.07 -18.49
C GLU A 234 18.93 -1.50 -18.57
N PRO A 235 18.93 -2.17 -19.74
CA PRO A 235 18.43 -3.53 -19.88
C PRO A 235 19.43 -4.61 -19.41
N GLY A 236 18.92 -5.81 -19.15
CA GLY A 236 19.70 -7.03 -18.89
C GLY A 236 19.65 -7.50 -17.43
N GLU A 237 20.10 -8.75 -17.20
CA GLU A 237 20.04 -9.42 -15.88
C GLU A 237 20.78 -8.66 -14.77
N GLU A 238 21.93 -8.07 -15.09
CA GLU A 238 22.76 -7.35 -14.12
C GLU A 238 22.12 -6.02 -13.70
N ALA A 239 21.62 -5.25 -14.67
CA ALA A 239 20.91 -4.01 -14.39
C ALA A 239 19.62 -4.27 -13.59
N ALA A 240 18.89 -5.34 -13.91
CA ALA A 240 17.71 -5.76 -13.15
C ALA A 240 18.04 -6.10 -11.69
N MET A 241 19.16 -6.80 -11.45
CA MET A 241 19.60 -7.13 -10.11
C MET A 241 20.12 -5.91 -9.34
N GLU A 242 20.78 -4.95 -10.02
CA GLU A 242 21.15 -3.66 -9.42
C GLU A 242 19.91 -2.83 -9.07
N ALA A 243 18.88 -2.83 -9.91
CA ALA A 243 17.60 -2.18 -9.61
C ALA A 243 16.91 -2.79 -8.37
N LEU A 244 17.03 -4.11 -8.17
CA LEU A 244 16.47 -4.81 -7.01
C LEU A 244 17.32 -4.62 -5.73
N MET A 245 18.62 -4.89 -5.80
CA MET A 245 19.53 -5.10 -4.66
C MET A 245 20.71 -4.13 -4.61
N GLY A 246 20.80 -3.18 -5.56
CA GLY A 246 21.90 -2.25 -5.69
C GLY A 246 22.22 -1.47 -4.42
N ARG A 247 23.50 -1.23 -4.17
CA ARG A 247 23.92 -0.58 -2.90
C ARG A 247 23.59 0.90 -2.86
N LYS A 248 23.55 1.56 -4.03
CA LYS A 248 23.31 3.00 -4.14
C LYS A 248 21.82 3.33 -4.17
N ASP A 249 21.05 2.59 -4.97
CA ASP A 249 19.64 2.93 -5.24
C ASP A 249 18.71 1.70 -5.42
N GLY A 250 19.15 0.52 -4.97
CA GLY A 250 18.37 -0.70 -5.07
C GLY A 250 17.04 -0.60 -4.31
N PHE A 251 15.99 -1.20 -4.87
CA PHE A 251 14.66 -1.18 -4.30
C PHE A 251 14.65 -1.74 -2.86
N LEU A 252 15.12 -2.98 -2.67
CA LEU A 252 15.06 -3.66 -1.38
C LEU A 252 16.03 -3.07 -0.35
N THR A 253 17.14 -2.48 -0.81
CA THR A 253 18.20 -1.94 0.05
C THR A 253 17.98 -0.49 0.46
N LYS A 254 17.28 0.33 -0.35
CA LYS A 254 17.14 1.77 -0.12
C LYS A 254 15.71 2.30 -0.10
N ARG A 255 14.79 1.72 -0.87
CA ARG A 255 13.49 2.34 -1.17
C ARG A 255 12.30 1.59 -0.55
N LEU A 256 12.46 0.29 -0.26
CA LEU A 256 11.45 -0.62 0.28
C LEU A 256 10.78 -0.13 1.57
N LYS A 257 11.50 0.57 2.46
CA LYS A 257 10.98 0.97 3.78
C LYS A 257 9.62 1.67 3.68
N HIS A 258 9.44 2.55 2.70
CA HIS A 258 8.25 3.37 2.53
C HIS A 258 7.30 2.87 1.44
N TYR A 259 7.53 1.68 0.88
CA TYR A 259 6.72 1.17 -0.24
C TYR A 259 5.23 1.10 0.11
N ASP A 260 4.85 0.57 1.29
CA ASP A 260 3.43 0.46 1.66
C ASP A 260 2.73 1.83 1.75
N SER A 261 3.37 2.81 2.37
CA SER A 261 2.80 4.16 2.56
C SER A 261 2.82 5.01 1.30
N ASP A 262 3.81 4.81 0.42
CA ASP A 262 4.11 5.76 -0.67
C ASP A 262 3.79 5.21 -2.08
N ARG A 263 3.54 3.91 -2.27
CA ARG A 263 3.29 3.30 -3.59
C ARG A 263 2.10 3.89 -4.38
N ASN A 264 1.19 4.58 -3.69
CA ASN A 264 0.02 5.20 -4.31
C ASN A 264 0.20 6.71 -4.53
N ASP A 265 1.35 7.28 -4.15
CA ASP A 265 1.66 8.71 -4.33
C ASP A 265 2.55 8.91 -5.58
N PRO A 266 2.00 9.40 -6.70
CA PRO A 266 2.76 9.57 -7.94
C PRO A 266 3.87 10.63 -7.83
N VAL A 267 3.81 11.55 -6.85
CA VAL A 267 4.90 12.51 -6.60
C VAL A 267 6.13 11.80 -6.02
N LYS A 268 5.93 10.64 -5.39
CA LYS A 268 6.99 9.80 -4.83
C LYS A 268 7.33 8.63 -5.77
N SER A 269 7.54 8.92 -7.05
CA SER A 269 7.81 7.91 -8.09
C SER A 269 8.92 6.90 -7.74
N ARG A 270 9.93 7.31 -6.95
CA ARG A 270 11.02 6.46 -6.46
C ARG A 270 10.59 5.41 -5.42
N ALA A 271 9.40 5.50 -4.84
CA ALA A 271 8.89 4.52 -3.90
C ALA A 271 8.62 3.16 -4.56
N LEU A 272 8.20 3.15 -5.83
CA LEU A 272 7.94 1.92 -6.58
C LEU A 272 9.23 1.18 -6.95
N SER A 273 9.18 -0.14 -7.08
CA SER A 273 10.39 -0.95 -7.34
C SER A 273 11.14 -0.59 -8.63
N GLY A 274 10.42 -0.16 -9.68
CA GLY A 274 10.99 0.06 -11.01
C GLY A 274 11.28 -1.24 -11.76
N LEU A 275 10.77 -2.38 -11.28
CA LEU A 275 11.14 -3.71 -11.81
C LEU A 275 10.30 -4.19 -12.99
N SER A 276 9.18 -3.53 -13.31
CA SER A 276 8.24 -4.03 -14.31
C SER A 276 8.83 -4.18 -15.73
N PRO A 277 9.72 -3.32 -16.25
CA PRO A 277 10.39 -3.58 -17.54
C PRO A 277 11.20 -4.89 -17.52
N TYR A 278 11.96 -5.11 -16.45
CA TYR A 278 12.78 -6.31 -16.30
C TYR A 278 11.95 -7.58 -16.11
N LEU A 279 10.85 -7.47 -15.35
CA LEU A 279 9.92 -8.58 -15.16
C LEU A 279 9.21 -8.93 -16.47
N HIS A 280 8.74 -7.94 -17.23
CA HIS A 280 8.07 -8.13 -18.52
C HIS A 280 8.93 -8.94 -19.51
N PHE A 281 10.16 -8.50 -19.74
CA PHE A 281 11.12 -9.22 -20.61
C PHE A 281 11.74 -10.46 -19.93
N GLY A 282 11.39 -10.74 -18.68
CA GLY A 282 11.96 -11.85 -17.92
C GLY A 282 13.47 -11.75 -17.74
N GLN A 283 14.03 -10.54 -17.70
CA GLN A 283 15.43 -10.27 -17.38
C GLN A 283 15.72 -10.45 -15.88
N ILE A 284 14.68 -10.51 -15.04
CA ILE A 284 14.76 -10.96 -13.66
C ILE A 284 13.58 -11.87 -13.30
N SER A 285 13.81 -12.88 -12.47
CA SER A 285 12.75 -13.74 -11.97
C SER A 285 11.95 -13.05 -10.85
N ALA A 286 10.63 -13.07 -10.95
CA ALA A 286 9.75 -12.64 -9.86
C ALA A 286 9.95 -13.50 -8.59
N GLN A 287 10.21 -14.81 -8.75
CA GLN A 287 10.54 -15.70 -7.64
C GLN A 287 11.84 -15.27 -6.95
N ARG A 288 12.88 -14.89 -7.71
CA ARG A 288 14.11 -14.30 -7.14
C ARG A 288 13.79 -13.01 -6.38
N CYS A 289 13.00 -12.10 -6.95
CA CYS A 289 12.59 -10.87 -6.28
C CYS A 289 11.88 -11.14 -4.95
N ALA A 290 10.98 -12.13 -4.92
CA ALA A 290 10.25 -12.54 -3.72
C ALA A 290 11.17 -13.15 -2.64
N LEU A 291 12.10 -14.02 -3.04
CA LEU A 291 13.10 -14.61 -2.13
C LEU A 291 13.99 -13.53 -1.48
N GLU A 292 14.46 -12.57 -2.26
CA GLU A 292 15.26 -11.46 -1.72
C GLU A 292 14.44 -10.54 -0.82
N ALA A 293 13.21 -10.18 -1.22
CA ALA A 293 12.33 -9.34 -0.42
C ALA A 293 12.01 -9.97 0.94
N TRP A 294 11.85 -11.30 0.97
CA TRP A 294 11.58 -12.03 2.21
C TRP A 294 12.66 -11.82 3.27
N LYS A 295 13.93 -11.68 2.86
CA LYS A 295 15.06 -11.44 3.78
C LYS A 295 14.90 -10.13 4.56
N PHE A 296 14.18 -9.15 4.01
CA PHE A 296 13.91 -7.85 4.64
C PHE A 296 12.62 -7.82 5.46
N ARG A 297 11.80 -8.88 5.41
CA ARG A 297 10.48 -8.92 6.06
C ARG A 297 10.52 -8.68 7.56
N LYS A 298 11.59 -9.10 8.24
CA LYS A 298 11.77 -8.85 9.68
C LYS A 298 11.85 -7.35 10.00
N SER A 299 12.46 -6.57 9.12
CA SER A 299 12.69 -5.12 9.31
C SER A 299 11.55 -4.27 8.74
N TYR A 300 10.96 -4.70 7.62
CA TYR A 300 9.96 -3.91 6.88
C TYR A 300 8.72 -4.75 6.54
N ARG A 301 8.09 -5.34 7.56
CA ARG A 301 7.01 -6.33 7.37
C ARG A 301 5.88 -5.84 6.47
N GLN A 302 5.32 -4.67 6.75
CA GLN A 302 4.17 -4.12 5.99
C GLN A 302 4.55 -3.89 4.51
N SER A 303 5.65 -3.20 4.26
CA SER A 303 6.16 -2.94 2.91
C SER A 303 6.51 -4.20 2.13
N VAL A 304 7.07 -5.22 2.79
CA VAL A 304 7.36 -6.51 2.15
C VAL A 304 6.08 -7.28 1.86
N ASP A 305 5.13 -7.34 2.80
CA ASP A 305 3.85 -8.01 2.59
C ASP A 305 3.06 -7.34 1.45
N ALA A 306 3.05 -6.01 1.38
CA ALA A 306 2.44 -5.25 0.29
C ALA A 306 3.14 -5.48 -1.05
N PHE A 307 4.47 -5.49 -1.08
CA PHE A 307 5.23 -5.77 -2.30
C PHE A 307 4.99 -7.20 -2.82
N LEU A 308 4.95 -8.19 -1.94
CA LEU A 308 4.68 -9.59 -2.31
C LEU A 308 3.24 -9.81 -2.80
N GLU A 309 2.27 -9.08 -2.26
CA GLU A 309 0.89 -9.09 -2.78
C GLU A 309 0.86 -8.63 -4.24
N GLU A 310 1.53 -7.52 -4.58
CA GLU A 310 1.57 -7.02 -5.96
C GLU A 310 2.43 -7.92 -6.87
N LEU A 311 3.61 -8.35 -6.42
CA LEU A 311 4.56 -9.14 -7.20
C LEU A 311 4.09 -10.56 -7.49
N ILE A 312 3.39 -11.20 -6.54
CA ILE A 312 2.95 -12.59 -6.65
C ILE A 312 1.45 -12.62 -6.95
N VAL A 313 0.61 -12.17 -6.02
CA VAL A 313 -0.84 -12.39 -6.10
C VAL A 313 -1.45 -11.64 -7.28
N ARG A 314 -1.15 -10.34 -7.44
CA ARG A 314 -1.73 -9.52 -8.52
C ARG A 314 -1.18 -9.90 -9.89
N ARG A 315 0.13 -10.08 -10.00
CA ARG A 315 0.78 -10.47 -11.27
C ARG A 315 0.36 -11.86 -11.74
N GLU A 316 0.35 -12.87 -10.85
CA GLU A 316 -0.05 -14.24 -11.23
C GLU A 316 -1.56 -14.36 -11.45
N LEU A 317 -2.37 -13.50 -10.82
CA LEU A 317 -3.79 -13.35 -11.17
C LEU A 317 -3.97 -12.83 -12.61
N ALA A 318 -3.09 -11.94 -13.08
CA ALA A 318 -3.17 -11.45 -14.44
C ALA A 318 -2.87 -12.57 -15.46
N ASP A 319 -1.86 -13.40 -15.18
CA ASP A 319 -1.58 -14.61 -15.96
C ASP A 319 -2.75 -15.60 -15.91
N ASN A 320 -3.38 -15.81 -14.73
CA ASN A 320 -4.59 -16.63 -14.59
C ASN A 320 -5.73 -16.12 -15.48
N PHE A 321 -5.99 -14.80 -15.48
CA PHE A 321 -7.03 -14.20 -16.29
C PHE A 321 -6.79 -14.45 -17.79
N CYS A 322 -5.63 -14.07 -18.31
CA CYS A 322 -5.32 -14.25 -19.73
C CYS A 322 -5.25 -15.73 -20.14
N TYR A 323 -4.90 -16.64 -19.22
CA TYR A 323 -4.85 -18.08 -19.50
C TYR A 323 -6.25 -18.69 -19.66
N TYR A 324 -7.18 -18.35 -18.74
CA TYR A 324 -8.51 -18.95 -18.68
C TYR A 324 -9.61 -18.16 -19.41
N GLN A 325 -9.38 -16.88 -19.73
CA GLN A 325 -10.30 -16.04 -20.49
C GLN A 325 -9.74 -15.74 -21.89
N PRO A 326 -10.15 -16.47 -22.95
CA PRO A 326 -9.66 -16.24 -24.31
C PRO A 326 -9.89 -14.82 -24.83
N HIS A 327 -10.94 -14.14 -24.33
CA HIS A 327 -11.33 -12.78 -24.71
C HIS A 327 -10.79 -11.71 -23.75
N TYR A 328 -9.58 -11.93 -23.19
CA TYR A 328 -8.98 -11.08 -22.14
C TYR A 328 -8.76 -9.61 -22.53
N ASP A 329 -8.83 -9.28 -23.82
CA ASP A 329 -8.57 -7.98 -24.44
C ASP A 329 -9.86 -7.33 -25.00
N SER A 330 -11.05 -7.80 -24.59
CA SER A 330 -12.33 -7.29 -25.08
C SER A 330 -13.42 -7.30 -24.00
N LEU A 331 -14.50 -6.54 -24.21
CA LEU A 331 -15.64 -6.50 -23.28
C LEU A 331 -16.24 -7.90 -23.05
N GLN A 332 -16.16 -8.81 -24.01
CA GLN A 332 -16.65 -10.19 -23.86
C GLN A 332 -15.98 -10.93 -22.70
N GLY A 333 -14.71 -10.59 -22.40
CA GLY A 333 -13.96 -11.18 -21.29
C GLY A 333 -14.33 -10.68 -19.90
N ALA A 334 -15.13 -9.61 -19.81
CA ALA A 334 -15.56 -9.04 -18.54
C ALA A 334 -16.66 -9.88 -17.86
N TRP A 335 -16.82 -9.71 -16.55
CA TRP A 335 -17.90 -10.36 -15.80
C TRP A 335 -19.27 -9.84 -16.24
N GLU A 336 -20.28 -10.71 -16.18
CA GLU A 336 -21.63 -10.41 -16.67
C GLU A 336 -22.22 -9.13 -16.05
N TRP A 337 -22.03 -8.94 -14.74
CA TRP A 337 -22.52 -7.75 -14.04
C TRP A 337 -21.94 -6.45 -14.62
N ALA A 338 -20.64 -6.47 -14.97
CA ALA A 338 -19.94 -5.30 -15.49
C ALA A 338 -20.37 -5.02 -16.93
N ARG A 339 -20.46 -6.07 -17.78
CA ARG A 339 -20.98 -5.94 -19.15
C ARG A 339 -22.37 -5.37 -19.15
N LYS A 340 -23.28 -5.91 -18.33
CA LYS A 340 -24.66 -5.44 -18.22
C LYS A 340 -24.71 -3.98 -17.80
N THR A 341 -23.98 -3.61 -16.75
CA THR A 341 -23.93 -2.22 -16.26
C THR A 341 -23.41 -1.27 -17.34
N LEU A 342 -22.33 -1.63 -18.02
CA LEU A 342 -21.77 -0.81 -19.10
C LEU A 342 -22.73 -0.66 -20.29
N MET A 343 -23.49 -1.72 -20.62
CA MET A 343 -24.51 -1.68 -21.68
C MET A 343 -25.74 -0.85 -21.28
N ASP A 344 -26.18 -0.96 -20.02
CA ASP A 344 -27.31 -0.18 -19.49
C ASP A 344 -27.02 1.34 -19.56
N HIS A 345 -25.75 1.72 -19.40
CA HIS A 345 -25.28 3.11 -19.47
C HIS A 345 -24.67 3.50 -20.83
N ALA A 346 -24.76 2.65 -21.85
CA ALA A 346 -24.13 2.90 -23.15
C ALA A 346 -24.71 4.12 -23.88
N ALA A 347 -25.95 4.51 -23.58
CA ALA A 347 -26.64 5.65 -24.19
C ALA A 347 -26.47 6.98 -23.42
N ASP A 348 -25.80 6.96 -22.27
CA ASP A 348 -25.64 8.16 -21.44
C ASP A 348 -24.83 9.23 -22.17
N LYS A 349 -25.21 10.50 -22.03
CA LYS A 349 -24.45 11.57 -22.67
C LYS A 349 -23.09 11.74 -21.95
N ARG A 350 -22.00 11.67 -22.70
CA ARG A 350 -20.65 11.94 -22.20
C ARG A 350 -20.41 13.44 -22.14
N GLU A 351 -19.71 13.90 -21.10
CA GLU A 351 -19.34 15.31 -20.92
C GLU A 351 -18.30 15.75 -21.95
N HIS A 352 -17.31 14.89 -22.19
CA HIS A 352 -16.28 15.05 -23.22
C HIS A 352 -16.23 13.80 -24.09
N ILE A 353 -15.83 13.97 -25.36
CA ILE A 353 -15.48 12.87 -26.25
C ILE A 353 -14.18 13.27 -26.93
N TYR A 354 -13.12 12.53 -26.66
CA TYR A 354 -11.82 12.73 -27.29
C TYR A 354 -11.55 11.64 -28.32
N THR A 355 -10.91 12.02 -29.43
CA THR A 355 -10.41 11.02 -30.37
C THR A 355 -9.18 10.32 -29.78
N LYS A 356 -8.84 9.16 -30.33
CA LYS A 356 -7.61 8.44 -30.02
C LYS A 356 -6.37 9.35 -30.13
N GLU A 357 -6.30 10.18 -31.17
CA GLU A 357 -5.17 11.07 -31.44
C GLU A 357 -5.06 12.18 -30.38
N GLN A 358 -6.19 12.74 -29.94
CA GLN A 358 -6.20 13.75 -28.87
C GLN A 358 -5.74 13.13 -27.54
N LEU A 359 -6.23 11.93 -27.22
CA LEU A 359 -5.79 11.19 -26.03
C LEU A 359 -4.30 10.87 -26.13
N GLU A 360 -3.82 10.36 -27.27
CA GLU A 360 -2.41 10.02 -27.47
C GLU A 360 -1.47 11.23 -27.28
N LYS A 361 -1.87 12.41 -27.77
CA LYS A 361 -1.12 13.67 -27.69
C LYS A 361 -1.30 14.43 -26.38
N ALA A 362 -2.07 13.89 -25.42
CA ALA A 362 -2.38 14.56 -24.16
C ALA A 362 -3.10 15.92 -24.36
N GLU A 363 -4.06 15.96 -25.28
CA GLU A 363 -4.85 17.15 -25.64
C GLU A 363 -6.26 17.10 -25.00
N THR A 364 -6.33 16.74 -23.71
CA THR A 364 -7.59 16.75 -22.94
C THR A 364 -7.72 18.02 -22.10
N ALA A 365 -8.92 18.28 -21.59
CA ALA A 365 -9.18 19.38 -20.65
C ALA A 365 -8.59 19.11 -19.25
N ASP A 366 -8.18 17.87 -18.96
CA ASP A 366 -7.68 17.46 -17.66
C ASP A 366 -6.14 17.44 -17.63
N PRO A 367 -5.50 18.40 -16.93
CA PRO A 367 -4.05 18.47 -16.88
C PRO A 367 -3.39 17.29 -16.15
N LEU A 368 -4.08 16.65 -15.19
CA LEU A 368 -3.55 15.47 -14.50
C LEU A 368 -3.55 14.26 -15.45
N TRP A 369 -4.62 14.10 -16.23
CA TRP A 369 -4.67 13.04 -17.24
C TRP A 369 -3.58 13.26 -18.30
N ASN A 370 -3.43 14.49 -18.78
CA ASN A 370 -2.39 14.84 -19.73
C ASN A 370 -0.98 14.56 -19.16
N ALA A 371 -0.72 14.92 -17.90
CA ALA A 371 0.56 14.61 -17.26
C ALA A 371 0.84 13.11 -17.17
N SER A 372 -0.19 12.29 -16.87
CA SER A 372 -0.05 10.83 -16.85
C SER A 372 0.27 10.25 -18.23
N GLN A 373 -0.43 10.72 -19.28
CA GLN A 373 -0.16 10.35 -20.66
C GLN A 373 1.26 10.74 -21.07
N LEU A 374 1.71 11.95 -20.73
CA LEU A 374 3.07 12.42 -21.05
C LEU A 374 4.15 11.65 -20.28
N GLU A 375 3.90 11.22 -19.04
CA GLU A 375 4.79 10.31 -18.32
C GLU A 375 4.94 8.99 -19.09
N MET A 376 3.84 8.38 -19.53
CA MET A 376 3.90 7.17 -20.36
C MET A 376 4.66 7.41 -21.68
N VAL A 377 4.38 8.49 -22.39
CA VAL A 377 4.99 8.82 -23.68
C VAL A 377 6.50 9.04 -23.55
N TYR A 378 6.96 9.87 -22.61
CA TYR A 378 8.37 10.27 -22.51
C TYR A 378 9.20 9.40 -21.56
N HIS A 379 8.61 8.96 -20.45
CA HIS A 379 9.30 8.13 -19.46
C HIS A 379 9.17 6.63 -19.80
N GLY A 380 8.15 6.21 -20.56
CA GLY A 380 7.95 4.80 -20.94
C GLY A 380 7.56 3.89 -19.78
N LYS A 381 7.20 4.50 -18.64
CA LYS A 381 6.68 3.85 -17.46
C LYS A 381 5.78 4.80 -16.68
N MET A 382 4.46 4.72 -16.87
CA MET A 382 3.52 5.50 -16.06
C MET A 382 3.49 4.98 -14.60
N HIS A 383 3.29 5.88 -13.63
CA HIS A 383 3.10 5.50 -12.23
C HIS A 383 1.88 4.58 -12.07
N GLY A 384 2.00 3.49 -11.31
CA GLY A 384 0.96 2.46 -11.22
C GLY A 384 -0.39 2.98 -10.74
N PHE A 385 -0.38 3.94 -9.81
CA PHE A 385 -1.60 4.63 -9.38
C PHE A 385 -2.24 5.43 -10.53
N MET A 386 -1.44 6.12 -11.34
CA MET A 386 -1.94 6.93 -12.45
C MET A 386 -2.48 6.08 -13.61
N ARG A 387 -1.98 4.85 -13.82
CA ARG A 387 -2.55 3.94 -14.84
C ARG A 387 -4.03 3.65 -14.60
N MET A 388 -4.43 3.51 -13.34
CA MET A 388 -5.84 3.32 -12.96
C MET A 388 -6.69 4.55 -13.30
N TYR A 389 -6.19 5.75 -12.96
CA TYR A 389 -6.86 7.02 -13.30
C TYR A 389 -7.05 7.16 -14.80
N TRP A 390 -5.93 7.00 -15.50
CA TRP A 390 -5.79 7.23 -16.92
C TRP A 390 -6.76 6.36 -17.71
N ALA A 391 -6.82 5.06 -17.42
CA ALA A 391 -7.72 4.13 -18.12
C ALA A 391 -9.20 4.38 -17.79
N LYS A 392 -9.53 4.77 -16.55
CA LYS A 392 -10.92 5.12 -16.16
C LYS A 392 -11.42 6.37 -16.88
N LYS A 393 -10.57 7.38 -17.04
CA LYS A 393 -10.90 8.59 -17.79
C LYS A 393 -11.07 8.34 -19.29
N ILE A 394 -10.34 7.39 -19.88
CA ILE A 394 -10.59 6.97 -21.25
C ILE A 394 -12.03 6.42 -21.41
N LEU A 395 -12.52 5.62 -20.46
CA LEU A 395 -13.93 5.17 -20.46
C LEU A 395 -14.92 6.33 -20.36
N GLU A 396 -14.62 7.32 -19.51
CA GLU A 396 -15.48 8.49 -19.31
C GLU A 396 -15.58 9.38 -20.57
N TRP A 397 -14.53 9.42 -21.40
CA TRP A 397 -14.40 10.37 -22.51
C TRP A 397 -14.35 9.74 -23.90
N THR A 398 -14.90 8.53 -24.05
CA THR A 398 -15.04 7.85 -25.35
C THR A 398 -16.49 7.42 -25.59
N ASN A 399 -16.81 7.02 -26.82
CA ASN A 399 -18.21 6.73 -27.20
C ASN A 399 -18.76 5.47 -26.54
N GLY A 400 -17.89 4.58 -26.05
CA GLY A 400 -18.30 3.32 -25.44
C GLY A 400 -17.14 2.53 -24.85
N PRO A 401 -17.45 1.51 -24.04
CA PRO A 401 -16.44 0.72 -23.33
C PRO A 401 -15.53 -0.08 -24.26
N GLU A 402 -16.01 -0.55 -25.42
CA GLU A 402 -15.18 -1.23 -26.41
C GLU A 402 -14.13 -0.30 -27.02
N GLU A 403 -14.52 0.92 -27.40
CA GLU A 403 -13.59 1.94 -27.91
C GLU A 403 -12.59 2.34 -26.81
N ALA A 404 -13.08 2.57 -25.58
CA ALA A 404 -12.25 2.89 -24.43
C ALA A 404 -11.16 1.84 -24.21
N LEU A 405 -11.56 0.57 -24.19
CA LEU A 405 -10.65 -0.55 -23.94
C LEU A 405 -9.65 -0.70 -25.09
N SER A 406 -10.09 -0.56 -26.34
CA SER A 406 -9.22 -0.60 -27.51
C SER A 406 -8.15 0.50 -27.48
N ILE A 407 -8.54 1.74 -27.17
CA ILE A 407 -7.61 2.87 -27.05
C ILE A 407 -6.64 2.67 -25.89
N ALA A 408 -7.13 2.26 -24.72
CA ALA A 408 -6.29 2.03 -23.55
C ALA A 408 -5.24 0.93 -23.80
N ILE A 409 -5.64 -0.20 -24.39
CA ILE A 409 -4.70 -1.26 -24.76
C ILE A 409 -3.69 -0.76 -25.79
N TYR A 410 -4.14 -0.06 -26.83
CA TYR A 410 -3.24 0.48 -27.85
C TYR A 410 -2.16 1.39 -27.26
N LEU A 411 -2.56 2.36 -26.43
CA LEU A 411 -1.63 3.33 -25.86
C LEU A 411 -0.66 2.68 -24.85
N ASN A 412 -1.17 1.77 -24.02
CA ASN A 412 -0.34 0.98 -23.09
C ASN A 412 0.70 0.17 -23.87
N ASP A 413 0.27 -0.59 -24.87
CA ASP A 413 1.16 -1.46 -25.65
C ASP A 413 2.12 -0.67 -26.54
N LYS A 414 1.75 0.54 -26.99
CA LYS A 414 2.64 1.43 -27.77
C LYS A 414 3.77 2.01 -26.93
N TYR A 415 3.47 2.56 -25.75
CA TYR A 415 4.42 3.43 -25.03
C TYR A 415 5.08 2.80 -23.80
N GLU A 416 4.40 1.88 -23.11
CA GLU A 416 4.94 1.24 -21.91
C GLU A 416 6.03 0.23 -22.28
N LEU A 417 7.14 0.27 -21.54
CA LEU A 417 8.15 -0.78 -21.62
C LEU A 417 7.65 -2.12 -21.09
N ASP A 418 6.72 -2.08 -20.14
CA ASP A 418 6.07 -3.24 -19.54
C ASP A 418 4.67 -3.52 -20.12
N GLY A 419 4.35 -2.92 -21.28
CA GLY A 419 3.13 -3.20 -22.05
C GLY A 419 3.21 -4.48 -22.88
N ARG A 420 2.13 -4.87 -23.58
CA ARG A 420 1.96 -6.18 -24.26
C ARG A 420 2.11 -7.35 -23.29
N ASP A 421 1.60 -7.16 -22.08
CA ASP A 421 1.75 -8.08 -20.96
C ASP A 421 0.37 -8.45 -20.40
N PRO A 422 0.19 -9.67 -19.86
CA PRO A 422 -1.03 -10.03 -19.12
C PRO A 422 -1.44 -8.96 -18.09
N SER A 423 -0.48 -8.37 -17.39
CA SER A 423 -0.72 -7.31 -16.41
C SER A 423 -1.26 -6.02 -17.05
N GLY A 424 -0.86 -5.71 -18.28
CA GLY A 424 -1.36 -4.57 -19.05
C GLY A 424 -2.81 -4.75 -19.47
N TYR A 425 -3.14 -5.91 -20.07
CA TYR A 425 -4.52 -6.24 -20.44
C TYR A 425 -5.44 -6.25 -19.21
N VAL A 426 -5.02 -6.91 -18.14
CA VAL A 426 -5.80 -6.99 -16.90
C VAL A 426 -5.90 -5.65 -16.19
N GLY A 427 -4.87 -4.80 -16.25
CA GLY A 427 -4.94 -3.43 -15.74
C GLY A 427 -6.00 -2.58 -16.45
N CYS A 428 -6.08 -2.70 -17.78
CA CYS A 428 -7.13 -2.04 -18.58
C CYS A 428 -8.52 -2.63 -18.26
N MET A 429 -8.64 -3.96 -18.22
CA MET A 429 -9.89 -4.67 -17.91
C MET A 429 -10.38 -4.41 -16.48
N TRP A 430 -9.49 -4.30 -15.50
CA TRP A 430 -9.82 -3.89 -14.13
C TRP A 430 -10.33 -2.45 -14.11
N SER A 431 -9.66 -1.57 -14.87
CA SER A 431 -9.98 -0.13 -14.86
C SER A 431 -11.31 0.17 -15.53
N ILE A 432 -11.56 -0.41 -16.71
CA ILE A 432 -12.69 -0.09 -17.60
C ILE A 432 -13.85 -1.06 -17.38
N CYS A 433 -13.56 -2.35 -17.16
CA CYS A 433 -14.56 -3.42 -17.13
C CYS A 433 -14.75 -4.04 -15.73
N GLY A 434 -14.14 -3.49 -14.68
CA GLY A 434 -14.32 -3.97 -13.30
C GLY A 434 -13.86 -5.41 -13.05
N VAL A 435 -13.02 -5.97 -13.93
CA VAL A 435 -12.47 -7.31 -13.74
C VAL A 435 -11.67 -7.35 -12.45
N HIS A 436 -11.92 -8.35 -11.61
CA HIS A 436 -11.33 -8.50 -10.27
C HIS A 436 -11.73 -7.42 -9.24
N ASP A 437 -12.73 -6.60 -9.54
CA ASP A 437 -13.33 -5.63 -8.62
C ASP A 437 -14.75 -6.07 -8.17
N GLN A 438 -15.36 -5.29 -7.27
CA GLN A 438 -16.71 -5.51 -6.74
C GLN A 438 -17.73 -4.55 -7.35
N HIS A 439 -18.98 -5.01 -7.49
CA HIS A 439 -20.10 -4.17 -7.91
C HIS A 439 -20.44 -3.12 -6.85
N ARG A 440 -20.75 -1.89 -7.29
CA ARG A 440 -21.21 -0.79 -6.43
C ARG A 440 -22.54 -0.24 -6.92
N SER A 441 -23.46 0.08 -5.99
CA SER A 441 -24.74 0.70 -6.34
C SER A 441 -24.54 2.13 -6.86
N PRO A 442 -25.17 2.52 -7.98
CA PRO A 442 -25.04 3.87 -8.53
C PRO A 442 -25.63 4.89 -7.55
N SER A 443 -24.86 5.93 -7.23
CA SER A 443 -25.33 7.09 -6.47
C SER A 443 -26.11 8.02 -7.40
N LYS A 444 -27.41 8.23 -7.12
CA LYS A 444 -28.25 9.19 -7.82
C LYS A 444 -27.70 10.60 -7.59
N ASN A 445 -26.89 11.12 -8.52
CA ASN A 445 -26.57 12.55 -8.74
C ASN A 445 -25.39 12.69 -9.72
N ASN A 446 -25.47 12.14 -10.94
CA ASN A 446 -24.93 12.70 -12.20
C ASN A 446 -24.88 11.59 -13.27
N SER A 447 -25.64 11.76 -14.35
CA SER A 447 -25.83 10.74 -15.39
C SER A 447 -24.58 10.37 -16.18
N SER A 448 -23.48 11.16 -16.14
CA SER A 448 -22.22 10.83 -16.82
C SER A 448 -21.20 10.10 -15.94
N LEU A 449 -21.32 10.24 -14.61
CA LEU A 449 -20.43 9.62 -13.60
C LEU A 449 -20.96 8.27 -13.09
N GLU A 450 -22.21 7.92 -13.40
CA GLU A 450 -22.84 6.67 -12.95
C GLU A 450 -22.22 5.43 -13.61
N SER A 451 -21.77 5.50 -14.88
CA SER A 451 -21.15 4.35 -15.59
C SER A 451 -19.76 3.99 -15.07
N THR A 452 -18.91 4.98 -14.75
CA THR A 452 -17.57 4.79 -14.17
C THR A 452 -17.63 4.47 -12.68
N ALA A 453 -18.57 5.05 -11.93
CA ALA A 453 -18.75 4.78 -10.50
C ALA A 453 -19.44 3.43 -10.20
N ALA A 454 -20.30 2.92 -11.10
CA ALA A 454 -20.97 1.62 -10.92
C ALA A 454 -20.05 0.41 -11.16
N VAL A 455 -18.96 0.61 -11.91
CA VAL A 455 -18.03 -0.47 -12.32
C VAL A 455 -16.72 -0.49 -11.52
N THR A 456 -16.47 0.49 -10.63
CA THR A 456 -15.13 0.69 -10.04
C THR A 456 -15.11 1.05 -8.54
N SER A 457 -14.10 0.55 -7.82
CA SER A 457 -13.86 0.79 -6.38
C SER A 457 -13.36 2.22 -6.02
N GLU A 458 -13.26 2.50 -4.70
CA GLU A 458 -12.98 3.79 -4.00
C GLU A 458 -11.85 4.69 -4.56
N THR A 459 -11.04 4.22 -5.50
CA THR A 459 -9.89 4.94 -6.05
C THR A 459 -10.28 6.29 -6.65
N VAL A 460 -11.47 6.45 -7.26
CA VAL A 460 -11.96 7.73 -7.80
C VAL A 460 -12.08 8.82 -6.73
N VAL A 461 -12.48 8.48 -5.50
CA VAL A 461 -12.53 9.41 -4.36
C VAL A 461 -11.13 9.75 -3.87
N SER A 462 -10.20 8.77 -3.90
CA SER A 462 -8.80 9.01 -3.55
C SER A 462 -8.06 9.88 -4.58
N PHE A 463 -8.46 9.84 -5.86
CA PHE A 463 -7.90 10.72 -6.90
C PHE A 463 -8.27 12.19 -6.67
N CYS A 464 -9.48 12.49 -6.20
CA CYS A 464 -9.86 13.86 -5.83
C CYS A 464 -8.95 14.45 -4.74
N ASN A 465 -8.51 13.65 -3.76
CA ASN A 465 -7.61 14.08 -2.68
C ASN A 465 -6.16 14.33 -3.16
N ILE A 466 -5.67 13.54 -4.13
CA ILE A 466 -4.34 13.78 -4.74
C ILE A 466 -4.38 14.99 -5.67
N LEU A 467 -5.47 15.17 -6.43
CA LEU A 467 -5.69 16.39 -7.23
C LEU A 467 -5.65 17.65 -6.36
N THR A 468 -6.17 17.61 -5.13
CA THR A 468 -6.04 18.73 -4.18
C THR A 468 -4.58 18.95 -3.80
N THR A 469 -3.83 17.88 -3.52
CA THR A 469 -2.42 17.97 -3.09
C THR A 469 -1.48 18.43 -4.21
N VAL A 470 -1.74 18.03 -5.46
CA VAL A 470 -0.97 18.45 -6.64
C VAL A 470 -1.31 19.88 -7.04
N ASN A 471 -2.58 20.31 -6.98
CA ASN A 471 -2.96 21.72 -7.19
C ASN A 471 -2.37 22.63 -6.11
N ILE A 472 -2.35 22.21 -4.83
CA ILE A 472 -1.72 22.99 -3.74
C ILE A 472 -0.21 23.15 -3.96
N ASN A 473 0.47 22.15 -4.51
CA ASN A 473 1.92 22.23 -4.79
C ASN A 473 2.23 23.02 -6.07
N ALA A 474 1.35 23.00 -7.08
CA ALA A 474 1.48 23.83 -8.27
C ALA A 474 1.28 25.32 -7.93
N ASP A 475 0.28 25.65 -7.11
CA ASP A 475 0.00 27.02 -6.67
C ASP A 475 1.04 27.54 -5.65
N ASN A 476 1.68 26.66 -4.86
CA ASN A 476 2.77 27.05 -3.95
C ASN A 476 4.15 27.14 -4.62
N SER A 477 4.29 26.69 -5.87
CA SER A 477 5.51 26.89 -6.67
C SER A 477 5.47 28.22 -7.43
N GLY A 478 5.28 29.30 -6.68
CA GLY A 478 5.40 30.67 -7.19
C GLY A 478 6.84 30.97 -7.59
N ASN A 479 7.21 30.62 -8.82
CA ASN A 479 8.36 31.18 -9.52
C ASN A 479 8.06 31.32 -11.03
N SER A 480 6.94 31.97 -11.34
CA SER A 480 6.48 32.22 -12.71
C SER A 480 7.19 33.39 -13.41
N GLU A 481 8.01 34.19 -12.73
CA GLU A 481 8.70 35.33 -13.36
C GLU A 481 10.13 35.00 -13.83
N ASP A 482 10.86 34.13 -13.13
CA ASP A 482 12.22 33.76 -13.52
C ASP A 482 12.26 32.82 -14.73
N LEU A 483 11.29 31.89 -14.84
CA LEU A 483 11.19 31.00 -15.99
C LEU A 483 10.78 31.73 -17.29
N GLN A 484 10.03 32.83 -17.18
CA GLN A 484 9.69 33.69 -18.32
C GLN A 484 10.84 34.64 -18.69
N ARG A 485 11.62 35.12 -17.72
CA ARG A 485 12.85 35.89 -18.00
C ARG A 485 13.90 35.03 -18.68
N GLU A 486 14.05 33.77 -18.29
CA GLU A 486 15.04 32.86 -18.86
C GLU A 486 14.63 32.34 -20.25
N LYS A 487 13.32 32.17 -20.52
CA LYS A 487 12.80 31.95 -21.88
C LYS A 487 12.97 33.18 -22.78
N LYS A 488 12.72 34.41 -22.29
CA LYS A 488 12.96 35.64 -23.07
C LYS A 488 14.45 35.88 -23.36
N LYS A 489 15.34 35.54 -22.41
CA LYS A 489 16.79 35.66 -22.58
C LYS A 489 17.35 34.66 -23.59
N LYS A 490 16.89 33.40 -23.56
CA LYS A 490 17.26 32.38 -24.57
C LYS A 490 16.69 32.66 -25.96
N ILE A 491 15.49 33.22 -26.08
CA ILE A 491 14.91 33.61 -27.38
C ILE A 491 15.66 34.83 -27.97
N HIS A 492 16.16 35.74 -27.13
CA HIS A 492 16.97 36.87 -27.59
C HIS A 492 18.39 36.47 -28.01
N GLU A 493 19.03 35.53 -27.30
CA GLU A 493 20.36 34.99 -27.67
C GLU A 493 20.33 34.08 -28.90
N SER A 494 19.18 33.46 -29.22
CA SER A 494 18.99 32.65 -30.43
C SER A 494 18.80 33.50 -31.69
N ASN A 495 18.20 34.70 -31.56
CA ASN A 495 17.93 35.59 -32.70
C ASN A 495 19.10 36.50 -33.08
N VAL A 496 20.16 36.57 -32.27
CA VAL A 496 21.37 37.38 -32.55
C VAL A 496 22.48 36.56 -33.24
N LYS A 497 22.32 35.23 -33.38
CA LYS A 497 23.33 34.34 -34.00
C LYS A 497 23.04 33.90 -35.44
N CYS A 498 21.99 34.43 -36.06
CA CYS A 498 21.66 34.16 -37.47
C CYS A 498 21.64 35.44 -38.32
N GLN A 499 22.56 36.36 -38.12
CA GLN A 499 22.91 37.40 -39.09
C GLN A 499 24.40 37.70 -38.91
N ASP A 500 25.25 37.02 -39.68
CA ASP A 500 26.55 37.47 -40.17
C ASP A 500 27.33 36.27 -40.73
N SER A 501 27.28 36.06 -42.04
CA SER A 501 28.45 35.87 -42.93
C SER A 501 28.04 35.31 -44.32
N ASP A 502 28.14 36.23 -45.28
CA ASP A 502 28.69 36.11 -46.64
C ASP A 502 27.93 35.49 -47.83
N VAL A 503 27.57 36.46 -48.67
CA VAL A 503 27.17 36.55 -50.07
C VAL A 503 28.23 36.01 -51.05
N VAL A 504 27.81 35.25 -52.08
CA VAL A 504 28.26 35.46 -53.48
C VAL A 504 27.10 35.17 -54.46
N HIS A 505 26.89 36.14 -55.36
CA HIS A 505 25.87 36.28 -56.42
C HIS A 505 25.82 35.18 -57.49
N MET A 506 24.63 35.02 -58.12
CA MET A 506 24.43 35.27 -59.56
C MET A 506 22.92 35.31 -59.95
N HIS A 507 22.62 36.14 -60.95
CA HIS A 507 21.33 36.73 -61.39
C HIS A 507 20.23 35.81 -61.95
N GLY A 508 18.97 36.32 -61.97
CA GLY A 508 17.96 35.87 -62.94
C GLY A 508 16.49 36.30 -62.74
N GLN A 509 16.20 37.60 -62.83
CA GLN A 509 14.97 38.29 -63.34
C GLN A 509 13.51 37.90 -62.96
N HIS A 510 12.75 38.96 -62.66
CA HIS A 510 11.32 39.11 -62.34
C HIS A 510 10.32 38.77 -63.47
N GLY A 511 9.05 38.49 -63.09
CA GLY A 511 7.90 38.57 -64.02
C GLY A 511 6.51 38.19 -63.47
N GLN A 512 5.99 39.03 -62.57
CA GLN A 512 4.59 39.38 -62.26
C GLN A 512 3.32 38.71 -62.89
N LEU A 513 2.31 38.56 -62.01
CA LEU A 513 0.86 38.93 -62.09
C LEU A 513 -0.19 38.02 -62.81
N LEU A 514 -0.99 37.31 -61.97
CA LEU A 514 -2.49 37.22 -61.82
C LEU A 514 -3.44 37.51 -63.01
N PRO A 515 -4.72 37.02 -63.08
CA PRO A 515 -5.61 36.44 -62.04
C PRO A 515 -6.53 35.24 -62.45
N ILE A 516 -7.32 34.76 -61.48
CA ILE A 516 -8.47 33.80 -61.56
C ILE A 516 -9.72 34.51 -62.14
N PRO A 517 -10.63 33.85 -62.91
CA PRO A 517 -11.96 33.48 -62.38
C PRO A 517 -12.71 32.27 -63.02
N GLN A 518 -13.59 31.69 -62.18
CA GLN A 518 -14.87 30.94 -62.34
C GLN A 518 -15.44 30.48 -63.70
N GLU A 519 -16.02 29.25 -63.72
CA GLU A 519 -17.29 28.79 -64.36
C GLU A 519 -17.56 27.32 -63.89
N GLN A 520 -18.67 26.95 -63.23
CA GLN A 520 -20.07 26.64 -63.63
C GLN A 520 -20.36 25.29 -64.35
N ASN A 521 -21.17 24.44 -63.67
CA ASN A 521 -22.19 23.43 -64.08
C ASN A 521 -22.07 22.68 -65.43
N THR A 522 -22.36 21.37 -65.54
CA THR A 522 -23.74 20.80 -65.55
C THR A 522 -23.80 19.24 -65.56
N ILE A 523 -25.00 18.74 -65.25
CA ILE A 523 -25.51 17.38 -64.98
C ILE A 523 -26.01 16.67 -66.29
N VAL A 524 -26.39 15.37 -66.19
CA VAL A 524 -27.50 14.61 -66.91
C VAL A 524 -26.96 13.29 -67.55
N GLU A 525 -27.54 12.07 -67.52
CA GLU A 525 -28.75 11.40 -66.97
C GLU A 525 -28.67 9.86 -67.18
N HIS A 526 -29.50 9.10 -66.41
CA HIS A 526 -30.25 7.85 -66.77
C HIS A 526 -29.50 6.51 -67.04
N GLN A 527 -30.01 5.30 -66.74
CA GLN A 527 -31.19 4.73 -66.05
C GLN A 527 -30.98 3.19 -65.91
N LYS A 528 -31.56 2.58 -64.85
CA LYS A 528 -32.25 1.27 -64.71
C LYS A 528 -31.58 -0.03 -65.23
N GLU A 529 -31.61 -1.17 -64.54
CA GLU A 529 -32.83 -1.91 -64.15
C GLU A 529 -32.75 -2.68 -62.80
N GLU A 530 -33.96 -2.85 -62.26
CA GLU A 530 -34.41 -3.40 -60.99
C GLU A 530 -34.70 -4.91 -61.04
N GLN A 531 -35.11 -5.43 -59.86
CA GLN A 531 -36.10 -6.51 -59.59
C GLN A 531 -35.53 -7.81 -58.98
N GLN A 532 -36.11 -8.40 -57.92
CA GLN A 532 -37.19 -8.01 -57.00
C GLN A 532 -37.26 -9.04 -55.84
N GLU A 533 -37.69 -8.54 -54.67
CA GLU A 533 -38.65 -9.12 -53.69
C GLU A 533 -38.40 -10.51 -53.06
N GLU A 534 -38.76 -10.76 -51.78
CA GLU A 534 -40.01 -10.33 -51.14
C GLU A 534 -39.91 -10.26 -49.61
N ALA A 535 -40.54 -9.21 -49.07
CA ALA A 535 -40.80 -9.03 -47.65
C ALA A 535 -42.15 -9.65 -47.27
N ALA A 536 -42.23 -10.27 -46.09
CA ALA A 536 -43.51 -10.56 -45.44
C ALA A 536 -43.56 -9.90 -44.06
N ALA A 537 -44.36 -8.84 -43.98
CA ALA A 537 -44.81 -8.25 -42.72
C ALA A 537 -45.91 -9.14 -42.11
N VAL A 538 -45.77 -9.49 -40.82
CA VAL A 538 -46.90 -10.03 -40.03
C VAL A 538 -46.95 -9.36 -38.66
N ARG A 539 -47.94 -8.46 -38.56
CA ARG A 539 -48.83 -8.09 -37.45
C ARG A 539 -48.45 -8.42 -35.99
N PHE A 540 -48.56 -7.37 -35.17
CA PHE A 540 -48.89 -7.43 -33.75
C PHE A 540 -50.14 -8.29 -33.48
N SER A 541 -50.02 -9.20 -32.51
CA SER A 541 -51.15 -9.70 -31.73
C SER A 541 -50.76 -9.84 -30.26
N ALA A 542 -51.59 -9.24 -29.42
CA ALA A 542 -51.47 -9.23 -27.97
C ALA A 542 -51.69 -10.62 -27.37
N TYR A 543 -50.87 -10.99 -26.39
CA TYR A 543 -51.24 -12.04 -25.44
C TYR A 543 -51.38 -11.46 -24.03
N VAL A 544 -52.50 -11.82 -23.43
CA VAL A 544 -53.14 -11.26 -22.25
C VAL A 544 -52.60 -11.96 -21.01
N HIS A 545 -52.10 -11.20 -20.03
CA HIS A 545 -51.90 -11.68 -18.66
C HIS A 545 -52.96 -11.06 -17.74
N LYS A 546 -53.75 -11.91 -17.09
CA LYS A 546 -54.68 -11.58 -15.99
C LYS A 546 -54.78 -12.79 -15.03
N PRO A 547 -55.19 -12.63 -13.75
CA PRO A 547 -54.29 -12.75 -12.59
C PRO A 547 -54.69 -13.84 -11.56
N THR A 548 -53.82 -13.97 -10.54
CA THR A 548 -53.85 -14.59 -9.16
C THR A 548 -55.19 -15.14 -8.62
N PRO A 549 -55.22 -16.13 -7.68
CA PRO A 549 -55.02 -15.81 -6.24
C PRO A 549 -54.46 -16.92 -5.30
N LEU A 550 -54.26 -16.46 -4.06
CA LEU A 550 -53.78 -17.06 -2.81
C LEU A 550 -54.56 -18.28 -2.27
N HIS A 551 -53.87 -19.01 -1.37
CA HIS A 551 -54.29 -19.84 -0.21
C HIS A 551 -55.75 -20.33 -0.07
N PRO A 552 -55.93 -21.54 0.49
CA PRO A 552 -56.43 -21.56 1.88
C PRO A 552 -55.81 -22.64 2.79
N SER A 553 -56.08 -22.45 4.07
CA SER A 553 -55.65 -23.21 5.23
C SER A 553 -56.55 -24.43 5.53
N ILE A 554 -56.16 -25.15 6.59
CA ILE A 554 -56.94 -25.99 7.52
C ILE A 554 -57.00 -27.52 7.27
N VAL A 555 -56.67 -28.24 8.36
CA VAL A 555 -57.26 -29.47 8.95
C VAL A 555 -56.33 -30.71 9.01
N ALA A 556 -56.28 -31.24 10.23
CA ALA A 556 -55.54 -32.36 10.78
C ALA A 556 -55.98 -33.77 10.31
N SER A 557 -55.10 -34.77 10.56
CA SER A 557 -55.39 -36.15 11.01
C SER A 557 -54.21 -37.06 10.58
N SER A 558 -53.28 -37.46 11.46
CA SER A 558 -53.34 -38.63 12.36
C SER A 558 -53.24 -39.99 11.66
N THR A 559 -52.14 -40.72 11.92
CA THR A 559 -51.97 -42.18 12.12
C THR A 559 -50.45 -42.46 12.15
N VAL A 560 -49.76 -42.45 13.29
CA VAL A 560 -49.61 -43.51 14.32
C VAL A 560 -49.26 -44.89 13.76
N THR A 561 -47.97 -45.26 13.84
CA THR A 561 -47.53 -46.54 14.43
C THR A 561 -46.08 -46.43 14.95
N THR A 562 -45.93 -46.54 16.27
CA THR A 562 -44.69 -46.81 17.05
C THR A 562 -44.68 -48.30 17.47
N PRO A 563 -43.78 -48.87 18.33
CA PRO A 563 -42.45 -48.52 18.89
C PRO A 563 -41.47 -49.76 18.79
N PRO A 564 -40.33 -49.97 19.54
CA PRO A 564 -39.93 -49.36 20.82
C PRO A 564 -38.44 -49.11 21.21
N ALA A 565 -38.33 -48.30 22.29
CA ALA A 565 -37.39 -48.33 23.44
C ALA A 565 -35.89 -47.98 23.22
N LEU A 566 -35.15 -47.31 24.12
CA LEU A 566 -35.23 -47.09 25.59
C LEU A 566 -34.21 -45.98 26.00
N THR A 567 -34.57 -44.98 26.83
CA THR A 567 -33.97 -44.54 28.14
C THR A 567 -33.74 -43.01 28.15
N THR A 568 -33.90 -42.18 29.19
CA THR A 568 -34.33 -42.24 30.61
C THR A 568 -34.62 -40.82 31.15
N ARG A 569 -35.65 -40.69 32.02
CA ARG A 569 -35.91 -39.75 33.16
C ARG A 569 -35.78 -38.23 32.95
N ARG A 570 -36.84 -37.40 32.91
CA ARG A 570 -37.93 -36.95 33.84
C ARG A 570 -37.57 -35.95 34.98
N PRO A 571 -38.44 -34.94 35.26
CA PRO A 571 -38.13 -33.70 35.97
C PRO A 571 -39.07 -33.33 37.16
N SER A 572 -38.77 -32.17 37.78
CA SER A 572 -39.59 -31.11 38.42
C SER A 572 -40.98 -31.35 39.07
N ARG A 573 -41.20 -30.62 40.17
CA ARG A 573 -42.46 -30.07 40.73
C ARG A 573 -42.08 -28.81 41.55
N THR A 574 -42.42 -27.56 41.19
CA THR A 574 -43.68 -26.77 41.17
C THR A 574 -44.08 -26.03 42.47
N ARG A 575 -44.42 -24.73 42.31
CA ARG A 575 -45.28 -23.81 43.12
C ARG A 575 -44.66 -23.23 44.42
N SER A 576 -44.90 -21.99 44.87
CA SER A 576 -45.70 -20.81 44.47
C SER A 576 -45.46 -19.66 45.48
N GLN A 577 -45.77 -18.42 45.07
CA GLN A 577 -46.34 -17.28 45.86
C GLN A 577 -45.50 -16.38 46.81
N ASP A 578 -45.86 -15.09 46.68
CA ASP A 578 -45.94 -13.94 47.60
C ASP A 578 -44.75 -13.05 48.05
N ASP A 579 -45.05 -11.75 47.85
CA ASP A 579 -44.86 -10.55 48.68
C ASP A 579 -43.47 -9.99 49.05
N GLY A 580 -43.32 -8.69 48.73
CA GLY A 580 -43.38 -7.67 49.79
C GLY A 580 -42.05 -7.15 50.36
N GLU A 581 -41.78 -5.89 50.00
CA GLU A 581 -41.16 -4.85 50.84
C GLU A 581 -39.65 -4.81 51.14
N ALA A 582 -39.22 -3.55 51.19
CA ALA A 582 -37.87 -3.03 51.28
C ALA A 582 -37.48 -2.75 52.75
N VAL A 583 -36.39 -1.97 52.90
CA VAL A 583 -35.93 -1.20 54.08
C VAL A 583 -34.63 -1.77 54.67
N TYR A 584 -33.47 -1.11 54.46
CA TYR A 584 -32.89 0.01 55.26
C TYR A 584 -32.40 -0.52 56.64
N VAL A 585 -31.34 -0.06 57.31
CA VAL A 585 -30.31 0.97 57.08
C VAL A 585 -29.35 0.98 58.28
N SER A 586 -28.34 1.84 58.17
CA SER A 586 -27.67 2.59 59.25
C SER A 586 -26.62 1.88 60.09
N CYS A 587 -25.66 2.58 60.71
CA CYS A 587 -25.02 3.90 60.59
C CYS A 587 -24.35 4.09 61.97
N ASP A 588 -23.49 5.10 62.04
CA ASP A 588 -23.15 5.86 63.23
C ASP A 588 -22.14 5.21 64.18
N LYS A 589 -20.99 5.89 64.38
CA LYS A 589 -20.95 7.01 65.34
C LYS A 589 -19.61 7.76 65.29
N CYS A 590 -19.75 9.09 65.23
CA CYS A 590 -19.05 10.11 66.02
C CYS A 590 -17.51 10.28 65.97
N ARG A 591 -17.12 11.44 65.41
CA ARG A 591 -16.01 12.36 65.80
C ARG A 591 -16.07 12.71 67.32
N PRO A 592 -15.05 13.31 68.00
CA PRO A 592 -14.32 14.51 67.53
C PRO A 592 -12.86 14.78 68.04
N THR A 593 -12.14 15.61 67.26
CA THR A 593 -11.21 16.72 67.59
C THR A 593 -10.24 16.73 68.81
N SER A 594 -8.94 16.86 68.47
CA SER A 594 -7.93 17.88 68.90
C SER A 594 -7.55 18.13 70.37
N ARG A 595 -6.24 18.05 70.71
CA ARG A 595 -5.35 19.19 71.12
C ARG A 595 -4.00 18.76 71.73
N ASP A 596 -2.98 19.55 71.39
CA ASP A 596 -1.85 20.04 72.20
C ASP A 596 -0.73 19.12 72.77
N LYS A 597 0.49 19.37 72.25
CA LYS A 597 1.76 19.76 72.93
C LYS A 597 2.31 18.96 74.13
N LEU A 598 3.59 18.54 74.05
CA LEU A 598 4.76 18.95 74.87
C LEU A 598 5.92 17.93 74.76
N ILE A 599 7.12 18.33 75.24
CA ILE A 599 8.49 17.78 75.08
C ILE A 599 9.18 18.43 73.85
N SER A 600 10.02 19.49 73.93
CA SER A 600 11.06 19.90 74.90
C SER A 600 12.14 18.84 75.11
N VAL A 601 13.18 18.83 74.26
CA VAL A 601 14.60 18.82 74.64
C VAL A 601 15.40 19.38 73.44
N VAL A 602 16.07 20.50 73.69
CA VAL A 602 17.33 21.00 73.09
C VAL A 602 17.39 21.31 71.58
N PRO A 603 17.67 22.59 71.26
CA PRO A 603 18.07 23.09 69.93
C PRO A 603 19.60 23.20 69.82
N LEU A 604 20.21 22.91 68.68
CA LEU A 604 21.58 23.28 68.21
C LEU A 604 21.79 22.46 66.91
N ASP A 605 22.26 22.92 65.74
CA ASP A 605 22.71 24.19 65.17
C ASP A 605 22.50 24.02 63.65
N ASN A 606 21.85 24.87 62.86
CA ASN A 606 21.93 26.31 62.63
C ASN A 606 23.28 26.84 62.13
N ALA A 607 23.20 27.42 60.90
CA ALA A 607 23.97 28.55 60.38
C ALA A 607 25.48 28.31 60.13
N ALA A 608 26.15 28.88 59.14
CA ALA A 608 25.88 29.99 58.23
C ALA A 608 26.72 29.72 56.95
N GLY A 609 26.45 30.25 55.75
CA GLY A 609 26.16 31.65 55.50
C GLY A 609 27.40 32.53 55.68
N HIS A 610 28.21 32.64 54.61
CA HIS A 610 29.09 33.77 54.26
C HIS A 610 30.38 34.08 55.06
N LYS A 611 31.55 33.72 54.50
CA LYS A 611 32.58 34.61 53.87
C LYS A 611 33.95 33.87 53.76
N HIS A 612 34.57 34.01 52.58
CA HIS A 612 35.90 33.61 52.03
C HIS A 612 37.12 33.36 52.96
N PRO A 613 38.25 32.84 52.44
CA PRO A 613 38.51 31.80 51.41
C PRO A 613 39.47 30.68 51.97
N PRO A 614 39.70 29.52 51.30
CA PRO A 614 40.77 29.44 50.29
C PRO A 614 40.47 28.48 49.12
N ALA A 615 41.24 28.67 48.05
CA ALA A 615 41.17 27.93 46.79
C ALA A 615 41.32 26.41 46.94
N GLY A 616 40.53 25.65 46.17
CA GLY A 616 40.65 24.19 46.07
C GLY A 616 39.61 23.59 45.12
N SER A 617 39.83 23.79 43.83
CA SER A 617 39.01 23.38 42.69
C SER A 617 38.89 21.87 42.48
N SER A 618 37.71 21.46 41.98
CA SER A 618 37.46 20.42 40.94
C SER A 618 38.04 19.01 41.13
N SER A 619 37.15 18.00 41.24
CA SER A 619 37.32 16.79 40.43
C SER A 619 36.67 17.01 39.06
N PRO A 620 37.25 16.44 37.99
CA PRO A 620 37.32 17.10 36.71
C PRO A 620 36.48 16.39 35.65
N GLY A 621 36.26 17.09 34.54
CA GLY A 621 36.09 16.46 33.24
C GLY A 621 37.29 15.56 32.88
N PRO A 622 37.38 15.14 31.62
CA PRO A 622 38.26 14.05 31.19
C PRO A 622 39.74 14.40 31.39
N GLY A 623 40.43 13.64 32.24
CA GLY A 623 41.89 13.75 32.41
C GLY A 623 42.36 13.26 33.78
N GLY A 624 42.51 11.95 33.98
CA GLY A 624 43.01 11.45 35.27
C GLY A 624 43.03 9.95 35.48
N LEU A 625 43.20 9.14 34.44
CA LEU A 625 43.28 7.67 34.53
C LEU A 625 44.66 7.12 34.13
N LEU A 626 45.75 7.83 34.45
CA LEU A 626 47.12 7.39 34.14
C LEU A 626 48.14 7.63 35.28
N ARG A 627 47.75 7.51 36.55
CA ARG A 627 48.72 7.68 37.66
C ARG A 627 48.65 6.69 38.83
N SER A 628 47.97 5.55 38.69
CA SER A 628 48.01 4.46 39.69
C SER A 628 48.65 3.15 39.20
N LEU A 629 49.27 3.14 38.02
CA LEU A 629 49.99 1.96 37.48
C LEU A 629 51.52 2.04 37.55
N PHE A 630 52.08 3.11 38.10
CA PHE A 630 53.52 3.19 38.33
C PHE A 630 53.78 3.87 39.66
N LEU A 631 54.06 3.07 40.70
CA LEU A 631 55.17 3.26 41.67
C LEU A 631 54.96 2.38 42.91
N SER A 632 55.29 1.10 42.78
CA SER A 632 56.08 0.39 43.81
C SER A 632 56.91 -0.72 43.16
N VAL A 633 57.66 -0.35 42.11
CA VAL A 633 58.94 -0.99 41.76
C VAL A 633 59.99 0.11 41.89
N THR A 634 60.35 0.43 43.12
CA THR A 634 61.62 1.09 43.40
C THR A 634 62.69 0.00 43.47
N ARG A 635 63.46 -0.17 42.40
CA ARG A 635 64.78 -0.82 42.52
C ARG A 635 65.65 0.07 43.42
N ARG A 636 66.00 -0.44 44.60
CA ARG A 636 67.27 -0.07 45.23
C ARG A 636 68.38 -0.71 44.41
N SER A 637 69.25 0.11 43.83
CA SER A 637 70.56 -0.33 43.35
C SER A 637 71.50 -0.49 44.56
N PRO A 638 72.22 -1.62 44.72
CA PRO A 638 73.28 -1.73 45.71
C PRO A 638 74.63 -1.31 45.12
N THR A 639 75.36 -0.49 45.87
CA THR A 639 76.78 -0.21 45.69
C THR A 639 77.63 -1.44 46.07
N ALA A 640 78.79 -1.53 45.43
CA ALA A 640 79.72 -2.66 45.38
C ALA A 640 80.16 -3.29 46.72
N ALA A 641 80.30 -4.63 46.75
CA ALA A 641 81.44 -5.35 47.32
C ALA A 641 81.34 -6.88 47.02
N ALA A 642 82.51 -7.52 47.02
CA ALA A 642 82.87 -8.88 46.60
C ALA A 642 82.03 -10.07 47.11
N GLY A 643 82.06 -11.18 46.35
CA GLY A 643 82.06 -12.54 46.93
C GLY A 643 81.17 -13.61 46.28
N VAL A 644 81.80 -14.49 45.49
CA VAL A 644 81.64 -15.97 45.44
C VAL A 644 80.28 -16.61 45.10
N ALA A 645 80.28 -17.25 43.91
CA ALA A 645 79.78 -18.58 43.50
C ALA A 645 78.33 -19.09 43.72
N SER A 646 77.81 -19.59 42.59
CA SER A 646 77.09 -20.87 42.35
C SER A 646 75.56 -20.98 42.47
N THR A 647 75.01 -21.58 41.38
CA THR A 647 73.78 -22.37 41.22
C THR A 647 72.41 -21.71 41.42
N ASP A 648 71.71 -21.39 40.33
CA ASP A 648 70.29 -21.72 40.10
C ASP A 648 69.81 -21.25 38.70
N SER A 649 70.02 -22.07 37.66
CA SER A 649 69.71 -21.72 36.26
C SER A 649 68.34 -22.22 35.74
N ALA A 650 67.52 -22.89 36.55
CA ALA A 650 66.22 -23.43 36.10
C ALA A 650 65.00 -22.63 36.61
N ALA A 651 65.09 -21.96 37.76
CA ALA A 651 63.98 -21.20 38.35
C ALA A 651 63.84 -19.77 37.78
N SER A 652 64.86 -19.26 37.09
CA SER A 652 64.86 -17.91 36.48
C SER A 652 64.07 -17.86 35.17
N ALA A 653 64.20 -18.87 34.31
CA ALA A 653 63.58 -18.88 32.98
C ALA A 653 62.04 -18.99 33.02
N VAL A 654 61.50 -19.83 33.91
CA VAL A 654 60.04 -19.98 34.09
C VAL A 654 59.40 -18.69 34.61
N ARG A 655 60.11 -17.95 35.47
CA ARG A 655 59.64 -16.67 36.01
C ARG A 655 59.66 -15.59 34.94
N GLU A 656 60.68 -15.58 34.08
CA GLU A 656 60.84 -14.59 33.01
C GLU A 656 59.77 -14.72 31.90
N ASP A 657 59.40 -15.93 31.52
CA ASP A 657 58.33 -16.17 30.54
C ASP A 657 56.92 -15.87 31.10
N GLN A 658 56.71 -16.09 32.40
CA GLN A 658 55.45 -15.75 33.06
C GLN A 658 55.24 -14.22 33.14
N TRP A 659 56.31 -13.46 33.37
CA TRP A 659 56.26 -11.98 33.33
C TRP A 659 56.00 -11.44 31.92
N ARG A 660 56.53 -12.09 30.87
CA ARG A 660 56.27 -11.70 29.47
C ARG A 660 54.81 -11.89 29.07
N LEU A 661 54.19 -13.00 29.49
CA LEU A 661 52.77 -13.27 29.25
C LEU A 661 51.86 -12.27 29.97
N VAL A 662 52.16 -11.95 31.23
CA VAL A 662 51.40 -10.95 32.00
C VAL A 662 51.55 -9.55 31.40
N ALA A 663 52.76 -9.18 30.96
CA ALA A 663 53.02 -7.91 30.28
C ALA A 663 52.30 -7.80 28.92
N ALA A 664 52.26 -8.89 28.15
CA ALA A 664 51.55 -8.94 26.88
C ALA A 664 50.02 -8.78 27.08
N GLU A 665 49.44 -9.45 28.08
CA GLU A 665 48.00 -9.32 28.35
C GLU A 665 47.63 -7.94 28.92
N LEU A 666 48.48 -7.34 29.76
CA LEU A 666 48.31 -5.96 30.20
C LEU A 666 48.40 -4.98 29.03
N SER A 667 49.34 -5.16 28.12
CA SER A 667 49.48 -4.36 26.90
C SER A 667 48.22 -4.46 26.03
N ARG A 668 47.69 -5.67 25.85
CA ARG A 668 46.46 -5.91 25.06
C ARG A 668 45.23 -5.27 25.70
N LYS A 669 45.09 -5.37 27.03
CA LYS A 669 44.01 -4.71 27.78
C LYS A 669 44.12 -3.18 27.72
N LEU A 670 45.33 -2.64 27.81
CA LEU A 670 45.57 -1.21 27.67
C LEU A 670 45.18 -0.73 26.26
N LEU A 671 45.61 -1.43 25.21
CA LEU A 671 45.26 -1.13 23.82
C LEU A 671 43.74 -1.15 23.59
N HIS A 672 43.05 -2.13 24.17
CA HIS A 672 41.59 -2.21 24.08
C HIS A 672 40.88 -1.07 24.84
N ALA A 673 41.38 -0.70 26.02
CA ALA A 673 40.83 0.41 26.80
C ALA A 673 41.08 1.76 26.11
N THR A 674 42.27 1.98 25.54
CA THR A 674 42.59 3.19 24.77
C THR A 674 41.70 3.29 23.54
N ARG A 675 41.50 2.18 22.81
CA ARG A 675 40.61 2.15 21.65
C ARG A 675 39.15 2.46 22.02
N LYS A 676 38.63 1.88 23.11
CA LYS A 676 37.28 2.20 23.61
C LYS A 676 37.13 3.66 24.02
N ARG A 677 38.17 4.23 24.65
CA ARG A 677 38.20 5.66 24.99
C ARG A 677 38.17 6.52 23.72
N ASP A 678 38.97 6.17 22.71
CA ASP A 678 39.04 6.94 21.47
C ASP A 678 37.73 6.84 20.67
N GLU A 679 37.08 5.67 20.66
CA GLU A 679 35.73 5.48 20.11
C GLU A 679 34.69 6.34 20.86
N ALA A 680 34.72 6.35 22.20
CA ALA A 680 33.82 7.17 23.00
C ALA A 680 34.06 8.69 22.80
N LEU A 681 35.31 9.12 22.62
CA LEU A 681 35.65 10.52 22.31
C LEU A 681 35.16 10.93 20.92
N LEU A 682 35.24 10.03 19.93
CA LEU A 682 34.69 10.26 18.60
C LEU A 682 33.16 10.36 18.61
N GLU A 683 32.48 9.51 19.39
CA GLU A 683 31.03 9.60 19.58
C GLU A 683 30.63 10.88 20.32
N ALA A 684 31.34 11.25 21.38
CA ALA A 684 31.11 12.50 22.11
C ALA A 684 31.27 13.72 21.18
N SER A 685 32.31 13.72 20.33
CA SER A 685 32.54 14.80 19.35
C SER A 685 31.43 14.88 18.29
N ARG A 686 30.91 13.73 17.86
CA ARG A 686 29.77 13.66 16.94
C ARG A 686 28.48 14.15 17.58
N LEU A 687 28.27 13.85 18.86
CA LEU A 687 27.13 14.32 19.64
C LEU A 687 27.21 15.83 19.87
N GLU A 688 28.39 16.37 20.16
CA GLU A 688 28.61 17.82 20.32
C GLU A 688 28.35 18.58 19.01
N TYR A 689 28.79 18.03 17.88
CA TYR A 689 28.43 18.57 16.55
C TYR A 689 26.91 18.53 16.31
N SER A 690 26.26 17.42 16.67
CA SER A 690 24.82 17.27 16.51
C SER A 690 24.03 18.23 17.42
N LEU A 691 24.52 18.45 18.65
CA LEU A 691 23.92 19.38 19.62
C LEU A 691 24.03 20.81 19.13
N THR A 692 25.21 21.23 18.67
CA THR A 692 25.42 22.58 18.11
C THR A 692 24.68 22.79 16.80
N GLU A 693 24.43 21.74 16.01
CA GLU A 693 23.54 21.83 14.85
C GLU A 693 22.07 21.98 15.28
N LEU A 694 21.66 21.28 16.35
CA LEU A 694 20.31 21.38 16.92
C LEU A 694 20.07 22.77 17.51
N GLU A 695 21.02 23.32 18.27
CA GLU A 695 20.97 24.69 18.81
C GLU A 695 20.82 25.71 17.69
N ARG A 696 21.62 25.62 16.61
CA ARG A 696 21.45 26.48 15.43
C ARG A 696 20.09 26.32 14.75
N LYS A 697 19.50 25.13 14.76
CA LYS A 697 18.15 24.89 14.21
C LYS A 697 17.09 25.50 15.12
N ILE A 698 17.23 25.39 16.44
CA ILE A 698 16.36 26.02 17.43
C ILE A 698 16.44 27.54 17.30
N ASP A 699 17.63 28.13 17.24
CA ASP A 699 17.83 29.57 17.08
C ASP A 699 17.20 30.10 15.78
N ARG A 700 17.34 29.34 14.67
CA ARG A 700 16.66 29.66 13.41
C ARG A 700 15.14 29.57 13.53
N LEU A 701 14.64 28.57 14.25
CA LEU A 701 13.20 28.41 14.46
C LEU A 701 12.65 29.53 15.35
N GLU A 702 13.38 29.93 16.39
CA GLU A 702 13.04 31.04 17.27
C GLU A 702 13.11 32.38 16.55
N SER A 703 14.10 32.59 15.68
CA SER A 703 14.16 33.76 14.80
C SER A 703 12.98 33.76 13.85
N HIS A 704 12.68 32.63 13.19
CA HIS A 704 11.55 32.52 12.28
C HIS A 704 10.21 32.75 12.99
N CYS A 705 10.05 32.25 14.23
CA CYS A 705 8.88 32.51 15.06
C CYS A 705 8.80 33.98 15.51
N ARG A 706 9.94 34.64 15.76
CA ARG A 706 9.99 36.08 16.05
C ARG A 706 9.66 36.91 14.81
N ASP A 707 10.14 36.52 13.65
CA ASP A 707 9.86 37.16 12.36
C ASP A 707 8.40 36.97 11.95
N LEU A 708 7.82 35.79 12.18
CA LEU A 708 6.39 35.50 12.07
C LEU A 708 5.58 36.36 13.05
N ARG A 709 6.00 36.46 14.32
CA ARG A 709 5.33 37.33 15.30
C ARG A 709 5.46 38.82 14.97
N ALA A 710 6.55 39.24 14.34
CA ALA A 710 6.77 40.63 13.92
C ALA A 710 5.99 40.97 12.64
N SER A 711 5.83 40.00 11.73
CA SER A 711 4.96 40.11 10.55
C SER A 711 3.47 39.99 10.91
N ILE A 712 3.15 39.45 12.09
CA ILE A 712 1.85 39.56 12.74
C ILE A 712 1.84 40.81 13.65
N GLN A 713 1.94 42.00 13.05
CA GLN A 713 1.37 43.21 13.67
C GLN A 713 0.07 43.59 12.95
N PRO A 714 -0.93 44.11 13.68
CA PRO A 714 -2.32 44.05 13.27
C PRO A 714 -2.64 45.09 12.18
N GLY A 715 -2.85 44.60 10.95
CA GLY A 715 -3.74 45.26 9.99
C GLY A 715 -5.17 45.28 10.54
N PRO A 716 -6.05 46.18 10.03
CA PRO A 716 -7.19 46.71 10.76
C PRO A 716 -8.10 45.60 11.28
N ALA A 717 -8.49 45.75 12.54
CA ALA A 717 -9.42 44.88 13.23
C ALA A 717 -10.64 44.54 12.37
N PHE A 718 -10.70 43.31 11.87
CA PHE A 718 -11.97 42.60 11.79
C PHE A 718 -12.14 41.96 13.17
N GLY A 719 -13.07 42.54 13.94
CA GLY A 719 -13.20 42.32 15.38
C GLY A 719 -13.41 40.85 15.78
N PRO A 720 -13.23 40.53 17.07
CA PRO A 720 -13.69 39.26 17.59
C PRO A 720 -15.17 39.10 17.26
N SER A 721 -15.59 37.90 16.84
CA SER A 721 -17.01 37.53 16.82
C SER A 721 -17.65 38.05 18.11
N THR A 722 -18.60 38.96 17.98
CA THR A 722 -19.17 39.78 19.05
C THR A 722 -20.00 39.00 20.07
N ALA A 723 -20.02 37.67 19.99
CA ALA A 723 -20.69 36.79 20.93
C ALA A 723 -19.65 36.06 21.82
N PRO A 724 -19.70 36.22 23.16
CA PRO A 724 -18.88 35.41 24.05
C PRO A 724 -19.19 33.93 23.85
N PHE A 725 -18.15 33.08 23.85
CA PHE A 725 -18.32 31.64 23.80
C PHE A 725 -19.27 31.18 24.92
N GLN A 726 -20.32 30.44 24.57
CA GLN A 726 -21.30 29.97 25.53
C GLN A 726 -20.75 28.76 26.30
N THR A 727 -19.82 29.00 27.22
CA THR A 727 -19.14 27.94 27.98
C THR A 727 -20.13 27.02 28.69
N GLU A 728 -21.19 27.57 29.29
CA GLU A 728 -22.22 26.77 29.98
C GLU A 728 -22.96 25.84 29.02
N ALA A 729 -23.36 26.33 27.84
CA ALA A 729 -24.02 25.52 26.82
C ALA A 729 -23.08 24.42 26.28
N PHE A 730 -21.77 24.71 26.18
CA PHE A 730 -20.78 23.73 25.77
C PHE A 730 -20.57 22.63 26.82
N HIS A 731 -20.58 22.98 28.11
CA HIS A 731 -20.55 22.00 29.20
C HIS A 731 -21.77 21.07 29.16
N VAL A 732 -22.97 21.61 28.91
CA VAL A 732 -24.20 20.82 28.75
C VAL A 732 -24.09 19.89 27.54
N ALA A 733 -23.66 20.41 26.38
CA ALA A 733 -23.48 19.59 25.16
C ALA A 733 -22.50 18.43 25.36
N ILE A 734 -21.40 18.64 26.10
CA ILE A 734 -20.45 17.57 26.42
C ILE A 734 -21.08 16.55 27.37
N ALA A 735 -21.83 17.00 28.38
CA ALA A 735 -22.51 16.12 29.31
C ALA A 735 -23.54 15.24 28.59
N ASP A 736 -24.32 15.83 27.70
CA ASP A 736 -25.33 15.14 26.88
C ASP A 736 -24.67 14.14 25.92
N ALA A 737 -23.59 14.53 25.23
CA ALA A 737 -22.84 13.64 24.36
C ALA A 737 -22.27 12.43 25.13
N ARG A 738 -21.69 12.66 26.31
CA ARG A 738 -21.19 11.58 27.18
C ARG A 738 -22.32 10.66 27.67
N ALA A 739 -23.48 11.22 28.01
CA ALA A 739 -24.65 10.45 28.41
C ALA A 739 -25.20 9.59 27.26
N ALA A 740 -25.28 10.15 26.05
CA ALA A 740 -25.74 9.44 24.86
C ALA A 740 -24.79 8.29 24.46
N VAL A 741 -23.47 8.52 24.49
CA VAL A 741 -22.48 7.46 24.25
C VAL A 741 -22.59 6.34 25.30
N ARG A 742 -22.81 6.69 26.57
CA ARG A 742 -23.05 5.71 27.63
C ARG A 742 -24.34 4.91 27.41
N GLN A 743 -25.39 5.56 26.93
CA GLN A 743 -26.65 4.88 26.60
C GLN A 743 -26.48 3.93 25.41
N LEU A 744 -25.76 4.34 24.37
CA LEU A 744 -25.39 3.46 23.25
C LEU A 744 -24.56 2.26 23.73
N ALA A 745 -23.57 2.49 24.61
CA ALA A 745 -22.76 1.42 25.19
C ALA A 745 -23.64 0.39 25.93
N ARG A 746 -24.61 0.85 26.74
CA ARG A 746 -25.57 -0.05 27.42
C ARG A 746 -26.43 -0.82 26.44
N SER A 747 -26.97 -0.16 25.42
CA SER A 747 -27.80 -0.79 24.39
C SER A 747 -27.01 -1.85 23.62
N LEU A 748 -25.78 -1.56 23.22
CA LEU A 748 -24.89 -2.53 22.56
C LEU A 748 -24.59 -3.73 23.47
N ILE A 749 -24.21 -3.49 24.73
CA ILE A 749 -23.94 -4.57 25.70
C ILE A 749 -25.19 -5.44 25.89
N ALA A 750 -26.38 -4.85 26.01
CA ALA A 750 -27.62 -5.58 26.14
C ALA A 750 -27.89 -6.47 24.91
N GLN A 751 -27.74 -5.92 23.70
CA GLN A 751 -27.97 -6.65 22.45
C GLN A 751 -26.94 -7.78 22.21
N VAL A 752 -25.64 -7.57 22.52
CA VAL A 752 -24.63 -8.64 22.43
C VAL A 752 -24.94 -9.78 23.42
N ARG A 753 -25.47 -9.45 24.61
CA ARG A 753 -25.85 -10.46 25.62
C ARG A 753 -27.07 -11.29 25.23
N LEU A 754 -28.01 -10.71 24.49
CA LEU A 754 -29.16 -11.43 23.94
C LEU A 754 -28.76 -12.38 22.80
N GLY A 755 -27.60 -12.16 22.17
CA GLY A 755 -27.06 -13.04 21.13
C GLY A 755 -26.44 -14.35 21.68
N PRO A 756 -26.42 -15.42 20.87
CA PRO A 756 -25.81 -16.69 21.29
C PRO A 756 -24.33 -16.53 21.66
N PRO A 757 -23.83 -17.30 22.66
CA PRO A 757 -22.40 -17.43 22.92
C PRO A 757 -21.67 -17.91 21.65
N GLY A 758 -20.49 -17.34 21.35
CA GLY A 758 -19.74 -17.67 20.12
C GLY A 758 -20.20 -16.93 18.86
N SER A 759 -21.06 -15.91 18.98
CA SER A 759 -21.34 -15.01 17.85
C SER A 759 -20.14 -14.13 17.55
N ARG A 760 -19.98 -13.72 16.29
CA ARG A 760 -18.84 -12.89 15.83
C ARG A 760 -18.65 -11.63 16.67
N SER A 761 -19.75 -10.98 17.07
CA SER A 761 -19.73 -9.78 17.92
C SER A 761 -19.32 -10.11 19.36
N SER A 762 -19.74 -11.26 19.90
CA SER A 762 -19.31 -11.74 21.22
C SER A 762 -17.82 -12.07 21.26
N ASP A 763 -17.32 -12.75 20.22
CA ASP A 763 -15.93 -13.20 20.17
C ASP A 763 -14.98 -12.04 19.95
N ARG A 764 -15.36 -11.10 19.07
CA ARG A 764 -14.60 -9.85 18.91
C ARG A 764 -14.58 -9.02 20.17
N LEU A 765 -15.73 -8.86 20.82
CA LEU A 765 -15.80 -8.10 22.07
C LEU A 765 -14.94 -8.75 23.17
N THR A 766 -14.99 -10.08 23.28
CA THR A 766 -14.15 -10.83 24.22
C THR A 766 -12.66 -10.66 23.89
N ALA A 767 -12.27 -10.71 22.62
CA ALA A 767 -10.90 -10.49 22.18
C ALA A 767 -10.39 -9.06 22.44
N LEU A 768 -11.24 -8.04 22.25
CA LEU A 768 -10.92 -6.65 22.52
C LEU A 768 -10.67 -6.43 24.03
N ILE A 769 -11.54 -6.97 24.88
CA ILE A 769 -11.37 -6.88 26.35
C ILE A 769 -10.17 -7.70 26.80
N GLN A 770 -9.90 -8.85 26.18
CA GLN A 770 -8.80 -9.75 26.59
C GLN A 770 -7.42 -9.08 26.48
N HIS A 771 -7.25 -8.13 25.56
CA HIS A 771 -6.03 -7.34 25.45
C HIS A 771 -5.80 -6.43 26.66
N ASP A 772 -6.88 -5.81 27.17
CA ASP A 772 -6.79 -4.78 28.19
C ASP A 772 -7.03 -5.32 29.61
N ASP A 773 -7.97 -6.26 29.79
CA ASP A 773 -8.34 -6.91 31.05
C ASP A 773 -8.73 -8.40 30.85
N PRO A 774 -7.75 -9.32 30.99
CA PRO A 774 -7.99 -10.76 30.82
C PRO A 774 -9.05 -11.34 31.78
N TRP A 775 -9.21 -10.76 32.97
CA TRP A 775 -10.19 -11.23 33.96
C TRP A 775 -11.61 -10.76 33.63
N ALA A 776 -11.76 -9.51 33.18
CA ALA A 776 -13.04 -8.99 32.70
C ALA A 776 -13.53 -9.71 31.43
N ALA A 777 -12.61 -10.14 30.55
CA ALA A 777 -12.93 -10.89 29.33
C ALA A 777 -13.64 -12.24 29.60
N VAL A 778 -13.39 -12.87 30.75
CA VAL A 778 -14.01 -14.15 31.14
C VAL A 778 -15.39 -13.94 31.81
N GLN A 779 -15.58 -12.80 32.47
CA GLN A 779 -16.73 -12.58 33.36
C GLN A 779 -17.76 -11.56 32.85
N TRP A 780 -17.50 -10.84 31.75
CA TRP A 780 -18.35 -9.72 31.30
C TRP A 780 -19.81 -10.14 31.00
N ARG A 781 -20.06 -11.40 30.60
CA ARG A 781 -21.44 -11.91 30.43
C ARG A 781 -22.21 -12.02 31.75
N ARG A 782 -21.51 -12.25 32.87
CA ARG A 782 -22.06 -12.35 34.24
C ARG A 782 -22.07 -11.00 34.97
N ASN A 783 -21.08 -10.13 34.74
CA ASN A 783 -20.99 -8.81 35.33
C ASN A 783 -20.77 -7.71 34.26
N PRO A 784 -21.85 -7.09 33.73
CA PRO A 784 -21.75 -6.09 32.67
C PRO A 784 -21.18 -4.74 33.14
N GLY A 785 -21.10 -4.51 34.46
CA GLY A 785 -20.69 -3.23 35.02
C GLY A 785 -19.22 -2.87 34.77
N GLY A 786 -18.34 -3.84 34.57
CA GLY A 786 -16.93 -3.63 34.21
C GLY A 786 -16.72 -3.36 32.72
N LEU A 787 -17.67 -3.77 31.87
CA LEU A 787 -17.60 -3.63 30.42
C LEU A 787 -18.03 -2.24 29.92
N LEU A 788 -18.83 -1.53 30.72
CA LEU A 788 -19.41 -0.26 30.32
C LEU A 788 -18.34 0.78 29.95
N PHE A 789 -17.31 0.95 30.79
CA PHE A 789 -16.23 1.91 30.53
C PHE A 789 -15.36 1.53 29.33
N HIS A 790 -15.20 0.23 29.06
CA HIS A 790 -14.47 -0.25 27.88
C HIS A 790 -15.23 0.06 26.59
N MET A 791 -16.55 -0.13 26.61
CA MET A 791 -17.41 0.24 25.49
C MET A 791 -17.50 1.75 25.30
N GLU A 792 -17.62 2.52 26.39
CA GLU A 792 -17.58 4.00 26.33
C GLU A 792 -16.28 4.49 25.70
N ALA A 793 -15.12 3.93 26.08
CA ALA A 793 -13.83 4.30 25.49
C ALA A 793 -13.75 3.98 23.99
N LEU A 794 -14.16 2.77 23.58
CA LEU A 794 -14.17 2.37 22.17
C LEU A 794 -15.07 3.26 21.31
N LEU A 795 -16.28 3.57 21.81
CA LEU A 795 -17.22 4.43 21.12
C LEU A 795 -16.70 5.88 21.06
N ASN A 796 -16.16 6.42 22.14
CA ASN A 796 -15.58 7.77 22.14
C ASN A 796 -14.33 7.86 21.25
N GLN A 797 -13.54 6.79 21.15
CA GLN A 797 -12.44 6.73 20.19
C GLN A 797 -12.97 6.83 18.76
N ALA A 798 -14.03 6.11 18.42
CA ALA A 798 -14.66 6.17 17.09
C ALA A 798 -15.29 7.55 16.83
N PHE A 799 -16.17 8.04 17.70
CA PHE A 799 -16.89 9.30 17.49
C PHE A 799 -15.99 10.53 17.42
N TYR A 800 -14.90 10.56 18.19
CA TYR A 800 -13.97 11.68 18.20
C TYR A 800 -12.74 11.45 17.32
N ALA A 801 -12.65 10.36 16.55
CA ALA A 801 -11.60 10.21 15.54
C ALA A 801 -11.78 11.26 14.44
N GLY A 802 -10.71 12.01 14.13
CA GLY A 802 -10.73 13.12 13.17
C GLY A 802 -11.44 14.40 13.67
N PHE A 803 -11.65 14.55 14.99
CA PHE A 803 -12.41 15.68 15.54
C PHE A 803 -11.85 17.07 15.14
N GLU A 804 -10.54 17.19 14.99
CA GLU A 804 -9.84 18.44 14.64
C GLU A 804 -9.62 18.61 13.13
N GLU A 805 -9.91 17.58 12.33
CA GLU A 805 -9.77 17.62 10.87
C GLU A 805 -10.92 18.42 10.25
N ASP A 806 -10.60 19.30 9.30
CA ASP A 806 -11.59 20.09 8.55
C ASP A 806 -12.28 19.20 7.50
N ASP A 807 -13.60 19.28 7.38
CA ASP A 807 -14.31 18.62 6.26
C ASP A 807 -14.17 19.45 4.97
N GLU A 808 -14.33 18.84 3.80
CA GLU A 808 -14.09 19.46 2.47
C GLU A 808 -14.80 20.81 2.23
N GLU A 809 -15.97 21.02 2.83
CA GLU A 809 -16.72 22.29 2.74
C GLU A 809 -16.15 23.37 3.65
N GLU A 810 -15.60 22.98 4.80
CA GLU A 810 -14.98 23.91 5.75
C GLU A 810 -13.60 24.35 5.26
N THR A 811 -12.87 23.48 4.56
CA THR A 811 -11.59 23.81 3.91
C THR A 811 -11.73 24.87 2.82
N ARG A 812 -12.94 25.02 2.24
CA ARG A 812 -13.25 26.08 1.24
C ARG A 812 -13.52 27.44 1.88
N LEU A 813 -13.83 27.49 3.18
CA LEU A 813 -14.06 28.73 3.93
C LEU A 813 -12.73 29.25 4.47
N ILE A 814 -12.01 30.00 3.63
CA ILE A 814 -10.68 30.57 3.94
C ILE A 814 -10.78 31.58 5.10
N ASP A 815 -11.91 32.28 5.24
CA ASP A 815 -12.15 33.23 6.32
C ASP A 815 -12.52 32.52 7.66
N PRO A 816 -11.72 32.68 8.73
CA PRO A 816 -12.02 32.12 10.04
C PRO A 816 -13.35 32.59 10.63
N ALA A 817 -13.79 33.82 10.35
CA ALA A 817 -15.06 34.34 10.85
C ALA A 817 -16.24 33.63 10.17
N ALA A 818 -16.22 33.52 8.83
CA ALA A 818 -17.20 32.75 8.07
C ALA A 818 -17.28 31.28 8.51
N ARG A 819 -16.14 30.63 8.82
CA ARG A 819 -16.12 29.25 9.34
C ARG A 819 -16.76 29.14 10.73
N CYS A 820 -16.50 30.10 11.61
CA CYS A 820 -17.13 30.15 12.94
C CYS A 820 -18.64 30.37 12.85
N GLU A 821 -19.09 31.23 11.93
CA GLU A 821 -20.51 31.48 11.67
C GLU A 821 -21.20 30.25 11.08
N ALA A 822 -20.58 29.58 10.09
CA ALA A 822 -21.10 28.35 9.52
C ALA A 822 -21.24 27.24 10.59
N SER A 823 -20.24 27.09 11.47
CA SER A 823 -20.28 26.14 12.58
C SER A 823 -21.41 26.46 13.58
N ARG A 824 -21.61 27.75 13.88
CA ARG A 824 -22.71 28.22 14.74
C ARG A 824 -24.08 27.98 14.10
N ALA A 825 -24.22 28.28 12.81
CA ALA A 825 -25.46 28.03 12.06
C ALA A 825 -25.78 26.53 11.99
N GLY A 826 -24.76 25.69 11.77
CA GLY A 826 -24.89 24.24 11.81
C GLY A 826 -25.35 23.74 13.18
N TYR A 827 -24.80 24.28 14.27
CA TYR A 827 -25.21 23.95 15.64
C TYR A 827 -26.69 24.30 15.88
N GLU A 828 -27.09 25.52 15.52
CA GLU A 828 -28.47 25.99 15.67
C GLU A 828 -29.47 25.13 14.88
N ALA A 829 -29.10 24.69 13.68
CA ALA A 829 -29.94 23.86 12.83
C ALA A 829 -30.24 22.46 13.41
N ILE A 830 -29.31 21.90 14.19
CA ILE A 830 -29.42 20.51 14.65
C ILE A 830 -29.62 20.34 16.15
N ARG A 831 -29.39 21.37 16.99
CA ARG A 831 -29.44 21.20 18.46
C ARG A 831 -30.79 20.64 18.95
N GLY A 832 -31.89 21.04 18.32
CA GLY A 832 -33.25 20.58 18.63
C GLY A 832 -33.65 19.24 17.98
N LEU A 833 -32.86 18.70 17.06
CA LEU A 833 -33.26 17.58 16.19
C LEU A 833 -33.52 16.28 16.97
N GLY A 834 -34.76 15.80 16.98
CA GLY A 834 -35.16 14.54 17.65
C GLY A 834 -35.03 13.30 16.77
N TRP A 835 -35.13 12.12 17.39
CA TRP A 835 -35.18 10.84 16.66
C TRP A 835 -36.42 10.72 15.77
N ASP A 836 -37.58 11.13 16.26
CA ASP A 836 -38.86 11.06 15.52
C ASP A 836 -38.83 11.88 14.22
N GLU A 837 -38.15 13.03 14.26
CA GLU A 837 -37.97 13.93 13.12
C GLU A 837 -37.06 13.34 12.04
N VAL A 838 -36.03 12.59 12.47
CA VAL A 838 -35.09 11.88 11.59
C VAL A 838 -35.72 10.63 11.00
N LEU A 839 -36.53 9.90 11.76
CA LEU A 839 -37.26 8.74 11.24
C LEU A 839 -38.18 9.12 10.07
N CYS A 840 -38.78 10.31 10.10
CA CYS A 840 -39.70 10.76 9.06
C CYS A 840 -39.01 11.30 7.80
N LYS A 841 -37.92 12.08 7.95
CA LYS A 841 -37.32 12.84 6.84
C LYS A 841 -35.85 12.48 6.53
N GLY A 842 -35.21 11.68 7.38
CA GLY A 842 -33.79 11.35 7.31
C GLY A 842 -32.86 12.46 7.80
N THR A 843 -31.65 12.10 8.21
CA THR A 843 -30.61 13.03 8.70
C THR A 843 -30.17 14.04 7.64
N ARG A 844 -30.10 13.62 6.37
CA ARG A 844 -29.69 14.47 5.24
C ARG A 844 -30.62 15.66 5.02
N HIS A 845 -31.90 15.55 5.38
CA HIS A 845 -32.84 16.66 5.25
C HIS A 845 -32.47 17.85 6.14
N TYR A 846 -31.83 17.60 7.29
CA TYR A 846 -31.51 18.64 8.27
C TYR A 846 -30.05 19.08 8.19
N SER A 847 -29.12 18.15 7.92
CA SER A 847 -27.70 18.47 7.75
C SER A 847 -26.99 17.37 6.96
N GLU A 848 -26.45 17.74 5.80
CA GLU A 848 -25.64 16.84 4.97
C GLU A 848 -24.34 16.44 5.68
N GLY A 849 -23.71 17.36 6.41
CA GLY A 849 -22.56 17.09 7.27
C GLY A 849 -22.86 16.06 8.36
N LEU A 850 -23.95 16.23 9.11
CA LEU A 850 -24.39 15.26 10.13
C LEU A 850 -24.70 13.89 9.52
N SER A 851 -25.33 13.85 8.34
CA SER A 851 -25.64 12.59 7.66
C SER A 851 -24.37 11.82 7.28
N ARG A 852 -23.39 12.50 6.64
CA ARG A 852 -22.08 11.90 6.31
C ARG A 852 -21.34 11.45 7.58
N PHE A 853 -21.42 12.24 8.65
CA PHE A 853 -20.84 11.86 9.94
C PHE A 853 -21.47 10.58 10.51
N CYS A 854 -22.81 10.48 10.50
CA CYS A 854 -23.52 9.29 10.95
C CYS A 854 -23.14 8.05 10.14
N ASP A 855 -23.09 8.13 8.81
CA ASP A 855 -22.76 6.99 7.94
C ASP A 855 -21.32 6.48 8.17
N ARG A 856 -20.36 7.41 8.29
CA ARG A 856 -18.95 7.09 8.61
C ARG A 856 -18.86 6.41 9.98
N LYS A 857 -19.43 7.03 11.02
CA LYS A 857 -19.33 6.50 12.40
C LYS A 857 -20.11 5.22 12.61
N MET A 858 -21.21 5.01 11.90
CA MET A 858 -21.94 3.73 11.92
C MET A 858 -21.06 2.60 11.39
N SER A 859 -20.41 2.82 10.25
CA SER A 859 -19.50 1.86 9.64
C SER A 859 -18.31 1.54 10.53
N GLU A 860 -17.72 2.55 11.17
CA GLU A 860 -16.65 2.38 12.17
C GLU A 860 -17.12 1.54 13.36
N VAL A 861 -18.25 1.87 13.99
CA VAL A 861 -18.77 1.15 15.16
C VAL A 861 -19.14 -0.30 14.82
N VAL A 862 -19.82 -0.53 13.69
CA VAL A 862 -20.11 -1.89 13.19
C VAL A 862 -18.83 -2.67 12.92
N GLY A 863 -17.83 -2.00 12.34
CA GLY A 863 -16.51 -2.54 12.05
C GLY A 863 -15.74 -2.93 13.31
N VAL A 864 -15.77 -2.11 14.37
CA VAL A 864 -15.09 -2.36 15.64
C VAL A 864 -15.77 -3.50 16.41
N VAL A 865 -17.09 -3.42 16.59
CA VAL A 865 -17.86 -4.42 17.36
C VAL A 865 -18.02 -5.74 16.59
N GLY A 866 -17.86 -5.72 15.26
CA GLY A 866 -18.08 -6.90 14.41
C GLY A 866 -19.55 -7.30 14.37
N TRP A 867 -20.42 -6.31 14.23
CA TRP A 867 -21.87 -6.52 14.19
C TRP A 867 -22.28 -7.15 12.86
N ASP A 868 -23.15 -8.17 12.91
CA ASP A 868 -23.51 -9.00 11.75
C ASP A 868 -25.02 -9.05 11.45
N ARG A 869 -25.82 -8.26 12.17
CA ARG A 869 -27.30 -8.24 12.08
C ARG A 869 -27.84 -6.83 11.94
N ALA A 870 -29.05 -6.69 11.42
CA ALA A 870 -29.74 -5.39 11.39
C ALA A 870 -29.89 -4.84 12.81
N TRP A 871 -29.69 -3.53 12.99
CA TRP A 871 -29.84 -2.88 14.28
C TRP A 871 -31.33 -2.67 14.59
N PRO A 872 -31.81 -3.06 15.79
CA PRO A 872 -33.17 -2.73 16.19
C PRO A 872 -33.32 -1.20 16.34
N GLU A 873 -34.54 -0.71 16.22
CA GLU A 873 -34.83 0.73 16.24
C GLU A 873 -34.27 1.43 17.48
N GLY A 874 -34.44 0.87 18.68
CA GLY A 874 -33.88 1.44 19.91
C GLY A 874 -32.35 1.50 19.94
N LEU A 875 -31.65 0.65 19.17
CA LEU A 875 -30.20 0.74 19.02
C LEU A 875 -29.81 1.82 17.98
N LEU A 876 -30.58 1.95 16.90
CA LEU A 876 -30.41 3.03 15.92
C LEU A 876 -30.65 4.40 16.55
N GLN A 877 -31.68 4.53 17.39
CA GLN A 877 -31.96 5.73 18.17
C GLN A 877 -30.78 6.10 19.07
N ALA A 878 -30.32 5.15 19.90
CA ALA A 878 -29.20 5.39 20.81
C ALA A 878 -27.91 5.77 20.06
N PHE A 879 -27.71 5.23 18.86
CA PHE A 879 -26.58 5.59 18.02
C PHE A 879 -26.71 6.99 17.42
N PHE A 880 -27.88 7.32 16.90
CA PHE A 880 -28.14 8.65 16.36
C PHE A 880 -27.94 9.71 17.44
N GLU A 881 -28.46 9.51 18.65
CA GLU A 881 -28.28 10.44 19.77
C GLU A 881 -26.80 10.62 20.13
N ALA A 882 -26.01 9.54 20.13
CA ALA A 882 -24.56 9.61 20.38
C ALA A 882 -23.79 10.33 19.25
N ALA A 883 -24.11 10.03 17.99
CA ALA A 883 -23.50 10.65 16.81
C ALA A 883 -23.83 12.15 16.74
N LYS A 884 -25.11 12.50 16.94
CA LYS A 884 -25.59 13.89 17.04
C LYS A 884 -24.86 14.63 18.16
N GLY A 885 -24.74 14.02 19.35
CA GLY A 885 -24.04 14.62 20.48
C GLY A 885 -22.58 14.96 20.16
N ALA A 886 -21.82 14.02 19.59
CA ALA A 886 -20.44 14.27 19.19
C ALA A 886 -20.31 15.36 18.10
N TRP A 887 -21.23 15.37 17.14
CA TRP A 887 -21.27 16.36 16.06
C TRP A 887 -21.63 17.77 16.58
N VAL A 888 -22.58 17.87 17.51
CA VAL A 888 -22.91 19.12 18.21
C VAL A 888 -21.70 19.67 18.95
N VAL A 889 -20.97 18.83 19.69
CA VAL A 889 -19.74 19.23 20.39
C VAL A 889 -18.69 19.75 19.41
N ARG A 890 -18.53 19.13 18.23
CA ARG A 890 -17.63 19.59 17.17
C ARG A 890 -18.02 20.97 16.63
N LEU A 891 -19.28 21.17 16.30
CA LEU A 891 -19.77 22.46 15.79
C LEU A 891 -19.62 23.58 16.82
N MET A 892 -19.88 23.31 18.10
CA MET A 892 -19.67 24.30 19.17
C MET A 892 -18.19 24.62 19.35
N ALA A 893 -17.31 23.61 19.40
CA ALA A 893 -15.86 23.80 19.52
C ALA A 893 -15.27 24.65 18.38
N ARG A 894 -15.88 24.59 17.19
CA ARG A 894 -15.46 25.31 15.97
C ARG A 894 -16.22 26.61 15.72
N SER A 895 -17.17 26.97 16.57
CA SER A 895 -17.87 28.26 16.53
C SER A 895 -17.01 29.45 16.99
N VAL A 896 -15.78 29.19 17.42
CA VAL A 896 -14.80 30.17 17.88
C VAL A 896 -13.46 29.95 17.17
N HIS A 897 -12.67 31.02 17.05
CA HIS A 897 -11.34 30.97 16.47
C HIS A 897 -10.27 31.44 17.46
N PRO A 898 -9.19 30.65 17.68
CA PRO A 898 -9.00 29.30 17.17
C PRO A 898 -9.98 28.29 17.80
N ALA A 899 -10.24 27.18 17.11
CA ALA A 899 -11.18 26.15 17.59
C ALA A 899 -10.68 25.51 18.88
N LEU A 900 -11.60 25.03 19.72
CA LEU A 900 -11.24 24.43 21.01
C LEU A 900 -10.50 23.09 20.81
N PRO A 901 -9.26 22.96 21.31
CA PRO A 901 -8.48 21.74 21.13
C PRO A 901 -8.97 20.62 22.05
N VAL A 902 -8.91 19.39 21.54
CA VAL A 902 -9.33 18.19 22.27
C VAL A 902 -8.21 17.71 23.19
N LEU A 903 -8.54 17.48 24.45
CA LEU A 903 -7.64 16.88 25.43
C LEU A 903 -7.81 15.35 25.42
N ARG A 904 -6.73 14.63 25.11
CA ARG A 904 -6.68 13.16 25.12
C ARG A 904 -5.66 12.64 26.13
N ALA A 905 -5.88 11.44 26.65
CA ALA A 905 -4.96 10.78 27.56
C ALA A 905 -4.52 9.44 26.98
N ASP A 906 -3.22 9.27 26.77
CA ASP A 906 -2.65 8.02 26.25
C ASP A 906 -2.58 6.94 27.33
N GLN A 907 -2.64 5.68 26.90
CA GLN A 907 -2.38 4.54 27.78
C GLN A 907 -0.96 4.62 28.34
N GLY A 908 -0.83 4.50 29.67
CA GLY A 908 0.43 4.63 30.39
C GLY A 908 0.81 6.07 30.79
N ALA A 909 0.05 7.09 30.38
CA ALA A 909 0.28 8.47 30.81
C ALA A 909 0.09 8.62 32.33
N ARG A 910 0.85 9.52 32.96
CA ARG A 910 0.67 9.83 34.39
C ARG A 910 -0.68 10.52 34.62
N PHE A 911 -1.37 10.14 35.69
CA PHE A 911 -2.62 10.80 36.05
C PHE A 911 -2.37 12.24 36.55
N ASP A 912 -3.05 13.22 35.96
CA ASP A 912 -3.04 14.62 36.40
C ASP A 912 -4.46 15.11 36.68
N CYS A 913 -4.79 15.34 37.96
CA CYS A 913 -6.13 15.72 38.40
C CYS A 913 -6.59 17.09 37.90
N ARG A 914 -5.71 17.92 37.31
CA ARG A 914 -6.07 19.19 36.66
C ARG A 914 -6.76 18.97 35.32
N PHE A 915 -6.36 17.92 34.60
CA PHE A 915 -6.80 17.62 33.24
C PHE A 915 -7.67 16.36 33.16
N MET A 916 -7.60 15.50 34.18
CA MET A 916 -8.20 14.17 34.15
C MET A 916 -9.10 13.93 35.35
N GLU A 917 -10.17 13.17 35.14
CA GLU A 917 -11.07 12.66 36.18
C GLU A 917 -11.14 11.13 36.07
N ASP A 918 -10.91 10.43 37.19
CA ASP A 918 -10.91 8.97 37.24
C ASP A 918 -12.31 8.42 37.52
N VAL A 919 -12.85 7.65 36.58
CA VAL A 919 -14.21 7.05 36.68
C VAL A 919 -14.36 6.05 37.81
N ALA A 920 -13.25 5.50 38.31
CA ALA A 920 -13.25 4.51 39.37
C ALA A 920 -12.86 5.08 40.75
N ALA A 921 -12.63 6.40 40.86
CA ALA A 921 -12.18 7.06 42.09
C ALA A 921 -13.07 6.72 43.30
N ASP A 922 -14.40 6.68 43.14
CA ASP A 922 -15.35 6.37 44.22
C ASP A 922 -15.29 4.90 44.68
N ARG A 923 -14.83 3.99 43.82
CA ARG A 923 -14.71 2.56 44.10
C ARG A 923 -13.38 2.23 44.79
N VAL A 924 -12.37 3.08 44.64
CA VAL A 924 -11.00 2.84 45.06
C VAL A 924 -10.55 3.90 46.08
N ARG A 925 -11.36 4.07 47.14
CA ARG A 925 -11.23 5.14 48.16
C ARG A 925 -9.89 5.17 48.95
N ARG A 926 -8.93 4.26 48.68
CA ARG A 926 -7.66 4.13 49.44
C ARG A 926 -6.39 4.01 48.59
N LEU A 927 -6.47 4.09 47.26
CA LEU A 927 -5.28 3.98 46.41
C LEU A 927 -5.07 5.25 45.57
N THR A 928 -3.82 5.63 45.37
CA THR A 928 -3.48 6.75 44.48
C THR A 928 -3.43 6.27 43.02
N PRO A 929 -4.14 6.94 42.10
CA PRO A 929 -4.05 6.64 40.67
C PRO A 929 -2.63 6.98 40.19
N ALA A 930 -1.98 6.01 39.55
CA ALA A 930 -0.60 6.16 39.09
C ALA A 930 -0.57 6.54 37.61
N ASN A 931 -1.08 5.64 36.76
CA ASN A 931 -1.06 5.80 35.31
C ASN A 931 -2.46 5.55 34.73
N VAL A 932 -2.75 6.19 33.61
CA VAL A 932 -3.97 6.00 32.82
C VAL A 932 -3.92 4.63 32.16
N ARG A 933 -4.94 3.81 32.40
CA ARG A 933 -5.13 2.53 31.72
C ARG A 933 -5.80 2.75 30.36
N MET A 934 -6.81 3.61 30.32
CA MET A 934 -7.53 3.99 29.10
C MET A 934 -8.29 5.31 29.29
N MET A 935 -8.48 6.05 28.21
CA MET A 935 -9.36 7.21 28.16
C MET A 935 -10.80 6.75 27.86
N VAL A 936 -11.72 7.07 28.78
CA VAL A 936 -13.15 6.74 28.65
C VAL A 936 -13.89 7.80 27.84
N ALA A 937 -13.58 9.08 28.04
CA ALA A 937 -14.13 10.18 27.24
C ALA A 937 -13.12 11.34 27.12
N PRO A 938 -13.07 12.03 25.96
CA PRO A 938 -12.16 13.15 25.76
C PRO A 938 -12.53 14.38 26.61
N GLY A 939 -11.53 15.23 26.85
CA GLY A 939 -11.69 16.56 27.46
C GLY A 939 -11.47 17.67 26.43
N PHE A 940 -11.54 18.93 26.87
CA PHE A 940 -11.39 20.10 26.01
C PHE A 940 -10.75 21.26 26.75
N HIS A 941 -9.92 22.05 26.08
CA HIS A 941 -9.54 23.37 26.58
C HIS A 941 -10.63 24.38 26.20
N VAL A 942 -11.06 25.22 27.14
CA VAL A 942 -12.16 26.18 26.96
C VAL A 942 -11.70 27.58 27.28
N TYR A 943 -12.18 28.59 26.56
CA TYR A 943 -11.91 29.99 26.88
C TYR A 943 -12.90 30.50 27.93
N ASN A 944 -12.42 30.90 29.11
CA ASN A 944 -13.25 31.58 30.12
C ASN A 944 -12.87 33.07 30.22
N ALA A 945 -13.82 33.89 30.69
CA ALA A 945 -13.67 35.34 30.84
C ALA A 945 -12.53 35.79 31.78
N GLY A 946 -11.88 34.86 32.51
CA GLY A 946 -10.72 35.11 33.39
C GLY A 946 -9.45 34.35 33.04
N GLY A 947 -9.34 33.74 31.84
CA GLY A 947 -8.24 32.87 31.42
C GLY A 947 -8.71 31.47 30.98
N GLY A 948 -7.82 30.64 30.43
CA GLY A 948 -8.16 29.31 29.91
C GLY A 948 -8.70 28.35 30.99
N GLY A 949 -9.84 27.73 30.72
CA GLY A 949 -10.46 26.64 31.49
C GLY A 949 -10.26 25.27 30.84
N VAL A 950 -10.60 24.20 31.58
CA VAL A 950 -10.46 22.81 31.12
C VAL A 950 -11.71 22.02 31.46
N VAL A 951 -12.29 21.37 30.44
CA VAL A 951 -13.19 20.23 30.62
C VAL A 951 -12.32 18.99 30.73
N LYS A 952 -12.29 18.37 31.91
CA LYS A 952 -11.41 17.22 32.16
C LYS A 952 -11.77 16.04 31.27
N CYS A 953 -10.75 15.35 30.74
CA CYS A 953 -10.97 14.05 30.13
C CYS A 953 -11.29 13.02 31.23
N THR A 954 -12.10 12.04 30.89
CA THR A 954 -12.53 11.01 31.80
C THR A 954 -11.70 9.76 31.53
N VAL A 955 -11.00 9.24 32.53
CA VAL A 955 -10.03 8.15 32.39
C VAL A 955 -10.31 7.04 33.37
N LEU A 956 -9.83 5.83 33.06
CA LEU A 956 -9.74 4.73 34.01
C LEU A 956 -8.28 4.54 34.37
N CYS A 957 -7.94 4.60 35.66
CA CYS A 957 -6.56 4.52 36.13
C CYS A 957 -6.16 3.11 36.61
N ALA A 958 -4.87 2.82 36.50
CA ALA A 958 -4.20 1.80 37.28
C ALA A 958 -3.73 2.41 38.61
N TYR A 959 -3.95 1.68 39.70
CA TYR A 959 -3.62 2.14 41.05
C TYR A 959 -2.37 1.42 41.56
N ASN A 960 -1.53 2.14 42.29
CA ASN A 960 -0.41 1.50 42.99
C ASN A 960 -0.95 0.74 44.20
N SER A 961 -0.66 -0.56 44.31
CA SER A 961 -0.92 -1.28 45.55
C SER A 961 0.03 -0.77 46.63
N SER A 962 -0.48 -0.09 47.63
CA SER A 962 0.23 0.01 48.91
C SER A 962 0.11 -1.33 49.62
N ASN A 963 0.97 -2.29 49.25
CA ASN A 963 1.23 -3.51 50.00
C ASN A 963 2.74 -3.63 50.23
N SER A 964 3.25 -2.73 51.07
CA SER A 964 4.15 -3.11 52.14
C SER A 964 3.29 -3.19 53.40
N ASP A 965 2.67 -4.35 53.60
CA ASP A 965 2.37 -5.01 54.88
C ASP A 965 1.81 -6.42 54.59
#